data_AF-A0A7C3R3T7-F1
#
_entry.id   AF-A0A7C3R3T7-F1
#
_cell.length_a   1.000
_cell.length_b   1.000
_cell.length_c   1.000
_cell.angle_alpha   90.00
_cell.angle_beta   90.00
_cell.angle_gamma   90.00
#
_symmetry.space_group_name_H-M   'P 1'
#
loop_
_entity.id
_entity.type
_entity.pdbx_description
1 polymer ?
#
loop_
_entity_poly.entity_id
_entity_poly.type
_entity_poly.pdbx_seq_one_letter_code
_entity_poly.pdbx_strand_id
1 'polypeptide(L)'
;PLFFTALNTQRDNDYFELLDCKIPFLNGGLFTKESYDHDEVWLSNELFEKIFDTFNQYNFTIIEDLPHDSEVAIDPEMLGRVFENLIEENYRKGKGAFYTPREIVHYMCKQSIIMYLSNHFEQKHMESLVNDAVTDDSYIKKHATDIKDRLLQMKVLDPAIGSGAFPMGVLHEMVQIIGNLNKTDNPSKEKKLIIENSIYGVDIDGSAVDIAKLRFWLSIIVDEEEPFPLPNLAFKIMQGNSLIETIDGFSPIPEDIYEQKETKPISLFEDAEQTLFDETKFDLLRDNIHAFYNAANSTKKRSLEEKIKSQIQEIVCGYIDLKENELQARTKDFDNTQKASSREKLWHEMDRLQNSITKARNIIGDMLTNNFQTTELFLYKLWFGEIIKEGGFDVIIGNPPYVGEKGNKEVFRLLQKEFKSRYQKNSDLFYFFFMKSIDLLKENGVLGFITTNYFLTADGASQLRREFNKRTSMLNIINFNEMKIFKSALGQHNVITMLKKTISDIDTNIINVIEPKNKFQDIFISNEGIESFQIKSHKIFSGKNDYMRVSKYGFVLENIFNRMLNESKFIEEVCHVNTGFDSSADKVTKSNLSKAYEIIPDNIALNDGIFILNEDEFQKIMPENELTYKCYKSSDIESFYSKSWQNLYVIWTNKDTDINKYPNIKKHLEKYKKILDFKATSHGETLPWYSHHRAREYDVFCNKDKIVLPYRAKSNIFSYSDKDFFASKDVLFLRQKDTDFNMKYILALLNSKLYFTWLYYRGKRKGETLELYVTPISEIPIKKISSENQKVFVNLVDYIIWLKATEESIDNYVDNEYIAKLFEDVIDAMVLELYFEDEMKEVGFAFISHAKELFKSIENLSDSATKDIINNAYQSLREKDNPIRNDLQLLPIRVPMIAPILESI
;
A
#
# COMPACT_ATOMS: atom_id res chain seq x y z
N PRO A 1 -4.94 46.39 5.01
CA PRO A 1 -6.13 47.21 4.62
C PRO A 1 -6.86 46.70 3.37
N LEU A 2 -6.16 46.40 2.26
CA LEU A 2 -6.78 45.90 1.04
C LEU A 2 -7.56 44.58 1.26
N PHE A 3 -6.90 43.55 1.77
CA PHE A 3 -7.51 42.23 1.96
C PHE A 3 -8.58 42.23 3.07
N PHE A 4 -8.16 42.49 4.32
CA PHE A 4 -9.03 42.36 5.50
C PHE A 4 -10.08 43.45 5.66
N THR A 5 -9.99 44.56 4.91
CA THR A 5 -10.93 45.68 5.01
C THR A 5 -11.63 45.92 3.69
N ALA A 6 -10.89 46.12 2.59
CA ALA A 6 -11.50 46.39 1.30
C ALA A 6 -12.26 45.16 0.76
N LEU A 7 -11.59 44.03 0.57
CA LEU A 7 -12.22 42.86 -0.06
C LEU A 7 -13.23 42.15 0.87
N ASN A 8 -13.12 42.33 2.20
CA ASN A 8 -13.95 41.67 3.21
C ASN A 8 -15.16 42.49 3.72
N THR A 9 -15.25 43.79 3.44
CA THR A 9 -16.36 44.62 3.96
C THR A 9 -17.20 45.19 2.83
N GLN A 10 -18.52 45.00 2.87
CA GLN A 10 -19.44 45.64 1.93
C GLN A 10 -19.45 47.16 2.18
N ARG A 11 -19.32 47.96 1.11
CA ARG A 11 -19.28 49.43 1.15
C ARG A 11 -20.25 50.02 0.13
N ASP A 12 -20.63 51.27 0.33
CA ASP A 12 -21.46 52.00 -0.63
C ASP A 12 -20.73 52.15 -1.97
N ASN A 13 -21.34 51.64 -3.05
CA ASN A 13 -20.80 51.68 -4.41
C ASN A 13 -19.37 51.10 -4.54
N ASP A 14 -19.00 50.19 -3.63
CA ASP A 14 -17.67 49.55 -3.53
C ASP A 14 -16.49 50.53 -3.44
N TYR A 15 -16.73 51.78 -3.07
CA TYR A 15 -15.68 52.78 -3.00
C TYR A 15 -14.80 52.58 -1.75
N PHE A 16 -13.48 52.56 -1.93
CA PHE A 16 -12.52 52.39 -0.85
C PHE A 16 -11.67 53.65 -0.67
N GLU A 17 -12.01 54.43 0.36
CA GLU A 17 -11.43 55.75 0.65
C GLU A 17 -9.91 55.75 0.74
N LEU A 18 -9.31 54.68 1.28
CA LEU A 18 -7.87 54.62 1.54
C LEU A 18 -7.02 54.48 0.26
N LEU A 19 -7.60 53.99 -0.84
CA LEU A 19 -6.94 53.84 -2.14
C LEU A 19 -7.59 54.69 -3.24
N ASP A 20 -8.59 55.49 -2.90
CA ASP A 20 -9.35 56.36 -3.81
C ASP A 20 -9.82 55.66 -5.10
N CYS A 21 -10.34 54.43 -4.96
CA CYS A 21 -10.80 53.64 -6.10
C CYS A 21 -11.96 52.72 -5.73
N LYS A 22 -12.63 52.18 -6.75
CA LYS A 22 -13.66 51.14 -6.57
C LYS A 22 -12.98 49.79 -6.39
N ILE A 23 -13.27 49.13 -5.28
CA ILE A 23 -12.78 47.78 -4.96
C ILE A 23 -13.97 46.92 -4.55
N PRO A 24 -14.31 45.89 -5.33
CA PRO A 24 -15.49 45.08 -5.08
C PRO A 24 -15.39 44.36 -3.74
N PHE A 25 -16.54 44.17 -3.11
CA PHE A 25 -16.67 43.26 -1.97
C PHE A 25 -16.71 41.80 -2.45
N LEU A 26 -15.72 41.00 -2.05
CA LEU A 26 -15.56 39.60 -2.46
C LEU A 26 -15.82 38.62 -1.30
N ASN A 27 -16.61 39.01 -0.31
CA ASN A 27 -16.89 38.19 0.88
C ASN A 27 -15.67 37.90 1.78
N GLY A 28 -15.95 37.42 2.98
CA GLY A 28 -14.95 37.30 4.03
C GLY A 28 -14.18 36.02 4.15
N GLY A 29 -14.56 34.89 3.53
CA GLY A 29 -13.90 33.61 3.82
C GLY A 29 -12.37 33.65 3.70
N LEU A 30 -11.86 33.92 2.50
CA LEU A 30 -10.42 34.02 2.21
C LEU A 30 -9.77 35.31 2.76
N PHE A 31 -10.57 36.37 2.93
CA PHE A 31 -10.10 37.70 3.30
C PHE A 31 -10.39 38.03 4.77
N THR A 32 -10.69 37.03 5.59
CA THR A 32 -10.80 37.18 7.05
C THR A 32 -9.42 37.11 7.65
N LYS A 33 -9.19 37.93 8.67
CA LYS A 33 -7.92 37.95 9.37
C LYS A 33 -7.84 36.71 10.27
N GLU A 34 -6.84 35.88 10.04
CA GLU A 34 -6.56 34.67 10.78
C GLU A 34 -5.57 34.93 11.93
N SER A 35 -5.40 33.95 12.82
CA SER A 35 -4.54 34.06 14.01
C SER A 35 -3.05 34.22 13.67
N TYR A 36 -2.63 33.78 12.48
CA TYR A 36 -1.26 33.87 11.97
C TYR A 36 -1.00 35.12 11.11
N ASP A 37 -2.01 35.95 10.84
CA ASP A 37 -1.86 37.20 10.10
C ASP A 37 -1.25 38.28 11.00
N HIS A 38 0.09 38.29 11.06
CA HIS A 38 0.86 39.24 11.84
C HIS A 38 0.99 40.59 11.13
N ASP A 39 0.65 41.68 11.82
CA ASP A 39 0.79 43.05 11.30
C ASP A 39 2.25 43.55 11.24
N GLU A 40 3.24 42.69 11.49
CA GLU A 40 4.65 43.05 11.68
C GLU A 40 5.54 42.87 10.45
N VAL A 41 5.01 42.35 9.34
CA VAL A 41 5.78 42.16 8.10
C VAL A 41 5.65 43.39 7.19
N TRP A 42 6.74 44.15 7.09
CA TRP A 42 6.82 45.33 6.23
C TRP A 42 7.59 45.00 4.95
N LEU A 43 6.88 44.92 3.83
CA LEU A 43 7.47 44.78 2.50
C LEU A 43 7.55 46.14 1.82
N SER A 44 8.64 46.42 1.12
CA SER A 44 8.79 47.69 0.41
C SER A 44 7.90 47.74 -0.84
N ASN A 45 7.39 48.93 -1.17
CA ASN A 45 6.61 49.13 -2.40
C ASN A 45 7.42 48.78 -3.66
N GLU A 46 8.74 49.03 -3.65
CA GLU A 46 9.64 48.68 -4.76
C GLU A 46 9.68 47.16 -5.01
N LEU A 47 9.52 46.34 -3.96
CA LEU A 47 9.42 44.89 -4.11
C LEU A 47 8.12 44.50 -4.81
N PHE A 48 6.99 45.11 -4.41
CA PHE A 48 5.70 44.86 -5.05
C PHE A 48 5.68 45.31 -6.50
N GLU A 49 6.30 46.45 -6.83
CA GLU A 49 6.44 46.92 -8.20
C GLU A 49 7.17 45.88 -9.07
N LYS A 50 8.29 45.34 -8.58
CA LYS A 50 9.01 44.24 -9.27
C LYS A 50 8.18 42.96 -9.41
N ILE A 51 7.38 42.61 -8.40
CA ILE A 51 6.48 41.45 -8.45
C ILE A 51 5.39 41.67 -9.51
N PHE A 52 4.74 42.83 -9.49
CA PHE A 52 3.70 43.17 -10.45
C PHE A 52 4.25 43.32 -11.87
N ASP A 53 5.41 43.93 -12.06
CA ASP A 53 6.08 43.98 -13.37
C ASP A 53 6.38 42.59 -13.92
N THR A 54 6.70 41.64 -13.04
CA THR A 54 6.90 40.24 -13.42
C THR A 54 5.56 39.59 -13.78
N PHE A 55 4.53 39.73 -12.95
CA PHE A 55 3.21 39.16 -13.22
C PHE A 55 2.54 39.76 -14.46
N ASN A 56 2.73 41.05 -14.73
CA ASN A 56 2.24 41.74 -15.92
C ASN A 56 2.86 41.22 -17.23
N GLN A 57 3.95 40.44 -17.17
CA GLN A 57 4.52 39.77 -18.35
C GLN A 57 3.74 38.51 -18.76
N TYR A 58 2.83 38.04 -17.91
CA TYR A 58 2.05 36.83 -18.14
C TYR A 58 0.57 37.15 -18.30
N ASN A 59 -0.10 36.41 -19.18
CA ASN A 59 -1.55 36.42 -19.26
C ASN A 59 -2.10 35.45 -18.21
N PHE A 60 -2.82 35.98 -17.23
CA PHE A 60 -3.59 35.15 -16.30
C PHE A 60 -4.88 34.72 -16.98
N THR A 61 -5.10 33.42 -17.09
CA THR A 61 -6.39 32.85 -17.46
C THR A 61 -7.09 32.36 -16.20
N ILE A 62 -8.41 32.47 -16.20
CA ILE A 62 -9.23 31.93 -15.12
C ILE A 62 -9.72 30.52 -15.50
N ILE A 63 -9.57 30.11 -16.78
CA ILE A 63 -9.98 28.81 -17.31
C ILE A 63 -8.84 27.80 -17.09
N GLU A 64 -9.15 26.66 -16.46
CA GLU A 64 -8.25 25.50 -16.48
C GLU A 64 -8.34 24.82 -17.85
N ASP A 65 -7.57 25.31 -18.82
CA ASP A 65 -7.38 24.82 -20.20
C ASP A 65 -7.49 23.29 -20.26
N LEU A 66 -8.40 22.66 -21.01
CA LEU A 66 -8.54 21.18 -21.12
C LEU A 66 -7.25 20.50 -21.63
N PRO A 67 -7.07 19.17 -21.52
CA PRO A 67 -5.83 18.51 -22.00
C PRO A 67 -5.50 18.76 -23.49
N HIS A 68 -6.45 19.33 -24.23
CA HIS A 68 -6.37 19.69 -25.64
C HIS A 68 -6.15 21.19 -25.90
N ASP A 69 -6.19 22.04 -24.87
CA ASP A 69 -5.97 23.48 -25.00
C ASP A 69 -4.48 23.79 -24.77
N SER A 70 -3.87 24.43 -25.76
CA SER A 70 -2.45 24.76 -25.78
C SER A 70 -2.26 26.27 -25.88
N GLU A 71 -2.58 27.00 -24.82
CA GLU A 71 -2.20 28.41 -24.70
C GLU A 71 -1.23 28.65 -23.54
N VAL A 72 -0.34 29.63 -23.72
CA VAL A 72 0.69 30.03 -22.74
C VAL A 72 0.05 31.02 -21.76
N ALA A 73 -0.86 30.54 -20.91
CA ALA A 73 -1.51 31.34 -19.88
C ALA A 73 -1.28 30.74 -18.48
N ILE A 74 -1.30 31.59 -17.45
CA ILE A 74 -1.22 31.16 -16.04
C ILE A 74 -2.63 30.81 -15.58
N ASP A 75 -2.91 29.51 -15.41
CA ASP A 75 -4.19 28.97 -14.94
C ASP A 75 -4.25 28.82 -13.40
N PRO A 76 -5.45 28.66 -12.81
CA PRO A 76 -5.60 28.38 -11.37
C PRO A 76 -4.90 27.09 -10.91
N GLU A 77 -4.69 26.12 -11.80
CA GLU A 77 -3.95 24.88 -11.53
C GLU A 77 -2.46 25.18 -11.20
N MET A 78 -1.89 26.20 -11.83
CA MET A 78 -0.52 26.65 -11.61
C MET A 78 -0.29 27.12 -10.17
N LEU A 79 -1.31 27.65 -9.48
CA LEU A 79 -1.22 28.01 -8.06
C LEU A 79 -0.91 26.80 -7.18
N GLY A 80 -1.58 25.66 -7.45
CA GLY A 80 -1.27 24.39 -6.79
C GLY A 80 0.17 23.94 -7.08
N ARG A 81 0.61 24.03 -8.34
CA ARG A 81 1.98 23.66 -8.75
C ARG A 81 3.04 24.57 -8.12
N VAL A 82 2.79 25.88 -8.03
CA VAL A 82 3.70 26.87 -7.44
C VAL A 82 3.79 26.69 -5.94
N PHE A 83 2.66 26.56 -5.24
CA PHE A 83 2.65 26.30 -3.80
C PHE A 83 3.48 25.06 -3.45
N GLU A 84 3.24 23.95 -4.15
CA GLU A 84 4.00 22.73 -3.94
C GLU A 84 5.49 22.95 -4.25
N ASN A 85 5.81 23.70 -5.31
CA ASN A 85 7.19 24.01 -5.67
C ASN A 85 7.94 24.85 -4.62
N LEU A 86 7.23 25.63 -3.82
CA LEU A 86 7.77 26.44 -2.72
C LEU A 86 8.01 25.62 -1.45
N ILE A 87 7.44 24.42 -1.32
CA ILE A 87 7.72 23.49 -0.22
C ILE A 87 9.06 22.78 -0.47
N GLU A 88 9.97 22.80 0.51
CA GLU A 88 11.28 22.13 0.42
C GLU A 88 11.15 20.63 0.05
N GLU A 89 12.05 20.10 -0.80
CA GLU A 89 12.03 18.70 -1.25
C GLU A 89 12.00 17.67 -0.11
N ASN A 90 12.67 17.98 1.01
CA ASN A 90 12.69 17.13 2.20
C ASN A 90 11.31 17.05 2.86
N TYR A 91 10.55 18.15 2.82
CA TYR A 91 9.19 18.24 3.33
C TYR A 91 8.20 17.47 2.45
N ARG A 92 8.35 17.51 1.12
CA ARG A 92 7.52 16.73 0.17
C ARG A 92 7.69 15.22 0.35
N LYS A 93 8.93 14.74 0.49
CA LYS A 93 9.22 13.32 0.75
C LYS A 93 8.70 12.85 2.11
N GLY A 94 8.67 13.75 3.11
CA GLY A 94 8.15 13.45 4.44
C GLY A 94 6.61 13.33 4.51
N LYS A 95 5.89 14.22 3.81
CA LYS A 95 4.41 14.20 3.77
C LYS A 95 3.83 13.25 2.71
N GLY A 96 4.62 12.85 1.70
CA GLY A 96 4.16 11.95 0.64
C GLY A 96 3.09 12.54 -0.28
N ALA A 97 2.98 13.88 -0.32
CA ALA A 97 2.06 14.62 -1.18
C ALA A 97 2.66 14.80 -2.58
N PHE A 98 1.98 14.27 -3.60
CA PHE A 98 2.40 14.38 -4.99
C PHE A 98 1.25 14.87 -5.86
N TYR A 99 1.56 15.79 -6.79
CA TYR A 99 0.59 16.28 -7.76
C TYR A 99 0.17 15.17 -8.74
N THR A 100 -1.12 14.88 -8.81
CA THR A 100 -1.68 13.91 -9.75
C THR A 100 -1.78 14.50 -11.15
N PRO A 101 -1.20 13.84 -12.18
CA PRO A 101 -1.34 14.28 -13.56
C PRO A 101 -2.81 14.42 -13.96
N ARG A 102 -3.09 15.46 -14.73
CA ARG A 102 -4.45 15.88 -15.05
C ARG A 102 -5.24 14.84 -15.85
N GLU A 103 -4.57 14.11 -16.72
CA GLU A 103 -5.18 13.04 -17.50
C GLU A 103 -5.70 11.90 -16.60
N ILE A 104 -5.01 11.64 -15.48
CA ILE A 104 -5.43 10.66 -14.48
C ILE A 104 -6.60 11.18 -13.67
N VAL A 105 -6.55 12.45 -13.26
CA VAL A 105 -7.66 13.10 -12.54
C VAL A 105 -8.94 13.00 -13.37
N HIS A 106 -8.92 13.48 -14.61
CA HIS A 106 -10.09 13.42 -15.51
C HIS A 106 -10.59 12.00 -15.73
N TYR A 107 -9.68 11.05 -15.97
CA TYR A 107 -10.06 9.65 -16.12
C TYR A 107 -10.76 9.10 -14.88
N MET A 108 -10.20 9.29 -13.69
CA MET A 108 -10.79 8.79 -12.44
C MET A 108 -12.14 9.48 -12.15
N CYS A 109 -12.26 10.78 -12.42
CA CYS A 109 -13.51 11.54 -12.27
C CYS A 109 -14.61 10.99 -13.19
N LYS A 110 -14.33 10.84 -14.50
CA LYS A 110 -15.26 10.23 -15.45
C LYS A 110 -15.70 8.84 -15.05
N GLN A 111 -14.74 7.97 -14.70
CA GLN A 111 -15.04 6.60 -14.28
C GLN A 111 -15.89 6.56 -13.01
N SER A 112 -15.62 7.44 -12.04
CA SER A 112 -16.42 7.53 -10.81
C SER A 112 -17.86 7.93 -11.10
N ILE A 113 -18.08 8.92 -11.99
CA ILE A 113 -19.42 9.36 -12.39
C ILE A 113 -20.15 8.26 -13.17
N ILE A 114 -19.48 7.60 -14.12
CA ILE A 114 -20.05 6.47 -14.87
C ILE A 114 -20.50 5.38 -13.90
N MET A 115 -19.65 5.00 -12.95
CA MET A 115 -19.94 3.93 -11.98
C MET A 115 -21.10 4.31 -11.04
N TYR A 116 -21.14 5.56 -10.58
CA TYR A 116 -22.25 6.09 -9.77
C TYR A 116 -23.57 6.05 -10.53
N LEU A 117 -23.61 6.57 -11.76
CA LEU A 117 -24.83 6.58 -12.58
C LEU A 117 -25.26 5.15 -12.98
N SER A 118 -24.32 4.24 -13.16
CA SER A 118 -24.59 2.83 -13.51
C SER A 118 -25.31 2.04 -12.41
N ASN A 119 -25.40 2.58 -11.19
CA ASN A 119 -26.27 2.01 -10.14
C ASN A 119 -27.76 2.18 -10.47
N HIS A 120 -28.12 3.11 -11.34
CA HIS A 120 -29.50 3.47 -11.67
C HIS A 120 -29.83 3.39 -13.16
N PHE A 121 -28.83 3.41 -14.02
CA PHE A 121 -28.98 3.41 -15.47
C PHE A 121 -28.09 2.35 -16.12
N GLU A 122 -28.40 2.00 -17.37
CA GLU A 122 -27.57 1.06 -18.14
C GLU A 122 -26.18 1.64 -18.41
N GLN A 123 -25.14 0.92 -17.96
CA GLN A 123 -23.75 1.36 -18.00
C GLN A 123 -23.29 1.80 -19.39
N LYS A 124 -23.65 1.06 -20.45
CA LYS A 124 -23.29 1.38 -21.85
C LYS A 124 -23.71 2.79 -22.25
N HIS A 125 -24.91 3.21 -21.86
CA HIS A 125 -25.41 4.55 -22.18
C HIS A 125 -24.67 5.62 -21.37
N MET A 126 -24.36 5.34 -20.10
CA MET A 126 -23.60 6.27 -19.25
C MET A 126 -22.15 6.44 -19.74
N GLU A 127 -21.50 5.36 -20.19
CA GLU A 127 -20.18 5.42 -20.83
C GLU A 127 -20.20 6.32 -22.06
N SER A 128 -21.20 6.16 -22.95
CA SER A 128 -21.32 7.00 -24.15
C SER A 128 -21.61 8.48 -23.83
N LEU A 129 -22.39 8.75 -22.77
CA LEU A 129 -22.68 10.12 -22.33
C LEU A 129 -21.42 10.81 -21.81
N VAL A 130 -20.65 10.14 -20.94
CA VAL A 130 -19.54 10.74 -20.20
C VAL A 130 -18.24 10.76 -21.01
N ASN A 131 -17.94 9.68 -21.75
CA ASN A 131 -16.71 9.61 -22.52
C ASN A 131 -16.84 10.32 -23.88
N ASP A 132 -17.97 10.11 -24.56
CA ASP A 132 -18.15 10.52 -25.97
C ASP A 132 -19.11 11.71 -26.13
N ALA A 133 -19.63 12.26 -25.03
CA ALA A 133 -20.62 13.36 -25.03
C ALA A 133 -21.88 13.06 -25.85
N VAL A 134 -22.28 11.79 -25.96
CA VAL A 134 -23.48 11.38 -26.72
C VAL A 134 -24.74 11.79 -25.96
N THR A 135 -25.54 12.65 -26.57
CA THR A 135 -26.81 13.13 -25.99
C THR A 135 -28.02 12.78 -26.87
N ASP A 136 -27.78 12.41 -28.13
CA ASP A 136 -28.86 12.15 -29.09
C ASP A 136 -29.52 10.78 -28.94
N ASP A 137 -28.91 9.88 -28.15
CA ASP A 137 -29.40 8.56 -27.83
C ASP A 137 -30.79 8.60 -27.16
N SER A 138 -31.70 7.74 -27.61
CA SER A 138 -33.09 7.74 -27.14
C SER A 138 -33.25 7.39 -25.66
N TYR A 139 -32.35 6.54 -25.13
CA TYR A 139 -32.37 6.18 -23.71
C TYR A 139 -31.92 7.37 -22.86
N ILE A 140 -30.82 8.02 -23.26
CA ILE A 140 -30.29 9.21 -22.58
C ILE A 140 -31.33 10.33 -22.58
N LYS A 141 -31.95 10.64 -23.72
CA LYS A 141 -33.02 11.66 -23.82
C LYS A 141 -34.19 11.38 -22.90
N LYS A 142 -34.61 10.12 -22.78
CA LYS A 142 -35.71 9.72 -21.91
C LYS A 142 -35.39 9.94 -20.42
N HIS A 143 -34.12 9.78 -20.04
CA HIS A 143 -33.66 9.85 -18.64
C HIS A 143 -32.88 11.13 -18.31
N ALA A 144 -32.81 12.10 -19.21
CA ALA A 144 -31.94 13.27 -19.07
C ALA A 144 -32.19 14.07 -17.78
N THR A 145 -33.46 14.27 -17.41
CA THR A 145 -33.83 14.97 -16.16
C THR A 145 -33.40 14.17 -14.94
N ASP A 146 -33.67 12.86 -14.89
CA ASP A 146 -33.29 12.00 -13.77
C ASP A 146 -31.76 11.93 -13.61
N ILE A 147 -31.02 11.89 -14.73
CA ILE A 147 -29.55 11.90 -14.73
C ILE A 147 -29.05 13.23 -14.14
N LYS A 148 -29.59 14.37 -14.60
CA LYS A 148 -29.24 15.70 -14.08
C LYS A 148 -29.50 15.80 -12.58
N ASP A 149 -30.69 15.40 -12.13
CA ASP A 149 -31.07 15.51 -10.72
C ASP A 149 -30.17 14.66 -9.83
N ARG A 150 -29.79 13.46 -10.28
CA ARG A 150 -28.84 12.59 -9.56
C ARG A 150 -27.45 13.20 -9.48
N LEU A 151 -26.94 13.76 -10.57
CA LEU A 151 -25.64 14.44 -10.56
C LEU A 151 -25.67 15.60 -9.55
N LEU A 152 -26.70 16.44 -9.56
CA LEU A 152 -26.82 17.57 -8.62
C LEU A 152 -26.95 17.17 -7.15
N GLN A 153 -27.34 15.93 -6.86
CA GLN A 153 -27.49 15.38 -5.50
C GLN A 153 -26.32 14.51 -5.04
N MET A 154 -25.42 14.12 -5.95
CA MET A 154 -24.29 13.24 -5.67
C MET A 154 -23.36 13.86 -4.62
N LYS A 155 -23.06 13.14 -3.52
CA LYS A 155 -22.13 13.58 -2.48
C LYS A 155 -20.73 12.99 -2.71
N VAL A 156 -19.75 13.87 -2.88
CA VAL A 156 -18.36 13.54 -3.24
C VAL A 156 -17.41 14.00 -2.14
N LEU A 157 -16.56 13.10 -1.66
CA LEU A 157 -15.52 13.42 -0.68
C LEU A 157 -14.13 13.13 -1.23
N ASP A 158 -13.19 14.05 -1.01
CA ASP A 158 -11.76 13.76 -1.02
C ASP A 158 -11.18 13.88 0.40
N PRO A 159 -10.81 12.76 1.06
CA PRO A 159 -10.34 12.78 2.45
C PRO A 159 -8.87 13.25 2.58
N ALA A 160 -8.18 13.49 1.47
CA ALA A 160 -6.84 14.07 1.40
C ALA A 160 -6.79 15.05 0.21
N ILE A 161 -7.65 16.08 0.29
CA ILE A 161 -8.00 16.93 -0.85
C ILE A 161 -6.81 17.65 -1.49
N GLY A 162 -5.74 17.91 -0.72
CA GLY A 162 -4.61 18.71 -1.17
C GLY A 162 -5.08 20.04 -1.76
N SER A 163 -4.57 20.39 -2.93
CA SER A 163 -4.98 21.59 -3.67
C SER A 163 -6.32 21.47 -4.41
N GLY A 164 -7.10 20.41 -4.21
CA GLY A 164 -8.45 20.26 -4.76
C GLY A 164 -8.56 19.63 -6.15
N ALA A 165 -7.52 18.94 -6.64
CA ALA A 165 -7.49 18.43 -8.01
C ALA A 165 -8.67 17.50 -8.37
N PHE A 166 -8.99 16.49 -7.55
CA PHE A 166 -10.09 15.57 -7.86
C PHE A 166 -11.47 16.19 -7.72
N PRO A 167 -11.79 16.89 -6.60
CA PRO A 167 -13.06 17.59 -6.51
C PRO A 167 -13.29 18.63 -7.62
N MET A 168 -12.25 19.35 -8.06
CA MET A 168 -12.31 20.22 -9.24
C MET A 168 -12.58 19.43 -10.53
N GLY A 169 -11.88 18.31 -10.74
CA GLY A 169 -12.12 17.42 -11.88
C GLY A 169 -13.57 16.92 -11.92
N VAL A 170 -14.12 16.50 -10.78
CA VAL A 170 -15.53 16.07 -10.69
C VAL A 170 -16.48 17.21 -11.03
N LEU A 171 -16.24 18.42 -10.50
CA LEU A 171 -17.04 19.61 -10.84
C LEU A 171 -17.05 19.86 -12.36
N HIS A 172 -15.87 19.86 -13.00
CA HIS A 172 -15.75 20.08 -14.44
C HIS A 172 -16.53 19.04 -15.26
N GLU A 173 -16.35 17.75 -14.94
CA GLU A 173 -17.05 16.66 -15.64
C GLU A 173 -18.58 16.75 -15.45
N MET A 174 -19.05 17.04 -14.23
CA MET A 174 -20.48 17.19 -13.96
C MET A 174 -21.10 18.36 -14.73
N VAL A 175 -20.43 19.52 -14.76
CA VAL A 175 -20.90 20.70 -15.51
C VAL A 175 -20.95 20.39 -17.01
N GLN A 176 -19.93 19.73 -17.55
CA GLN A 176 -19.89 19.34 -18.95
C GLN A 176 -21.04 18.38 -19.31
N ILE A 177 -21.27 17.35 -18.49
CA ILE A 177 -22.36 16.39 -18.71
C ILE A 177 -23.72 17.10 -18.64
N ILE A 178 -23.95 17.93 -17.61
CA ILE A 178 -25.22 18.65 -17.44
C ILE A 178 -25.48 19.63 -18.59
N GLY A 179 -24.46 20.37 -19.01
CA GLY A 179 -24.54 21.30 -20.14
C GLY A 179 -24.78 20.61 -21.49
N ASN A 180 -24.29 19.38 -21.64
CA ASN A 180 -24.58 18.55 -22.80
C ASN A 180 -26.03 18.02 -22.79
N LEU A 181 -26.54 17.63 -21.61
CA LEU A 181 -27.92 17.13 -21.46
C LEU A 181 -28.97 18.23 -21.67
N ASN A 182 -28.71 19.45 -21.19
CA ASN A 182 -29.58 20.60 -21.35
C ASN A 182 -28.73 21.83 -21.70
N LYS A 183 -29.10 22.56 -22.76
CA LYS A 183 -28.51 23.88 -23.03
C LYS A 183 -28.79 24.79 -21.83
N THR A 184 -27.77 25.00 -21.00
CA THR A 184 -27.84 25.83 -19.80
C THR A 184 -27.69 27.29 -20.19
N ASP A 185 -28.60 28.13 -19.70
CA ASP A 185 -28.54 29.58 -19.91
C ASP A 185 -27.59 30.25 -18.89
N ASN A 186 -27.12 29.54 -17.84
CA ASN A 186 -26.24 30.08 -16.80
C ASN A 186 -25.36 28.99 -16.14
N PRO A 187 -24.14 28.74 -16.68
CA PRO A 187 -23.18 27.78 -16.15
C PRO A 187 -22.71 28.07 -14.71
N SER A 188 -22.56 29.35 -14.35
CA SER A 188 -22.10 29.82 -13.03
C SER A 188 -23.04 29.36 -11.92
N LYS A 189 -24.35 29.43 -12.17
CA LYS A 189 -25.39 28.97 -11.24
C LYS A 189 -25.35 27.45 -11.05
N GLU A 190 -25.07 26.69 -12.10
CA GLU A 190 -24.94 25.23 -12.00
C GLU A 190 -23.68 24.81 -11.26
N LYS A 191 -22.53 25.45 -11.56
CA LYS A 191 -21.29 25.26 -10.79
C LYS A 191 -21.51 25.54 -9.31
N LYS A 192 -22.13 26.69 -9.00
CA LYS A 192 -22.45 27.07 -7.62
C LYS A 192 -23.31 26.00 -6.94
N LEU A 193 -24.36 25.51 -7.60
CA LEU A 193 -25.23 24.47 -7.05
C LEU A 193 -24.49 23.15 -6.79
N ILE A 194 -23.60 22.73 -7.71
CA ILE A 194 -22.78 21.51 -7.55
C ILE A 194 -21.81 21.66 -6.38
N ILE A 195 -21.07 22.77 -6.31
CA ILE A 195 -20.18 23.06 -5.18
C ILE A 195 -20.98 23.12 -3.86
N GLU A 196 -22.20 23.66 -3.93
CA GLU A 196 -23.09 23.79 -2.78
C GLU A 196 -23.67 22.45 -2.29
N ASN A 197 -23.88 21.48 -3.17
CA ASN A 197 -24.56 20.25 -2.77
C ASN A 197 -23.64 19.02 -2.78
N SER A 198 -22.55 19.04 -3.54
CA SER A 198 -21.86 17.80 -3.92
C SER A 198 -20.42 17.71 -3.42
N ILE A 199 -19.74 18.82 -3.16
CA ILE A 199 -18.28 18.80 -2.99
C ILE A 199 -17.87 18.94 -1.52
N TYR A 200 -17.11 17.96 -1.01
CA TYR A 200 -16.58 17.92 0.35
C TYR A 200 -15.11 17.48 0.33
N GLY A 201 -14.32 17.96 1.29
CA GLY A 201 -12.90 17.62 1.38
C GLY A 201 -12.25 17.88 2.73
N VAL A 202 -11.23 17.11 3.05
CA VAL A 202 -10.44 17.26 4.28
C VAL A 202 -8.97 17.17 3.94
N ASP A 203 -8.14 18.02 4.53
CA ASP A 203 -6.70 17.88 4.52
C ASP A 203 -6.11 18.21 5.89
N ILE A 204 -4.96 17.63 6.23
CA ILE A 204 -4.24 17.99 7.45
C ILE A 204 -3.51 19.33 7.29
N ASP A 205 -3.19 19.73 6.06
CA ASP A 205 -2.52 20.98 5.73
C ASP A 205 -3.50 22.12 5.43
N GLY A 206 -3.57 23.10 6.33
CA GLY A 206 -4.44 24.26 6.18
C GLY A 206 -4.17 25.09 4.93
N SER A 207 -2.89 25.19 4.50
CA SER A 207 -2.56 25.93 3.28
C SER A 207 -3.08 25.25 2.02
N ALA A 208 -3.06 23.91 1.97
CA ALA A 208 -3.63 23.16 0.86
C ALA A 208 -5.15 23.34 0.79
N VAL A 209 -5.82 23.30 1.96
CA VAL A 209 -7.26 23.59 2.11
C VAL A 209 -7.60 24.98 1.54
N ASP A 210 -6.81 26.00 1.85
CA ASP A 210 -7.09 27.36 1.38
C ASP A 210 -6.86 27.51 -0.14
N ILE A 211 -5.88 26.79 -0.70
CA ILE A 211 -5.69 26.72 -2.16
C ILE A 211 -6.86 26.01 -2.84
N ALA A 212 -7.35 24.91 -2.27
CA ALA A 212 -8.53 24.22 -2.81
C ALA A 212 -9.74 25.16 -2.82
N LYS A 213 -10.00 25.87 -1.71
CA LYS A 213 -11.08 26.88 -1.64
C LYS A 213 -10.90 27.98 -2.70
N LEU A 214 -9.68 28.48 -2.88
CA LEU A 214 -9.35 29.50 -3.89
C LEU A 214 -9.60 29.00 -5.32
N ARG A 215 -9.28 27.74 -5.63
CA ARG A 215 -9.52 27.17 -6.97
C ARG A 215 -11.00 27.01 -7.28
N PHE A 216 -11.77 26.47 -6.34
CA PHE A 216 -13.23 26.42 -6.47
C PHE A 216 -13.83 27.81 -6.65
N TRP A 217 -13.30 28.76 -5.91
CA TRP A 217 -13.71 30.14 -6.03
C TRP A 217 -13.46 30.71 -7.44
N LEU A 218 -12.22 30.62 -7.94
CA LEU A 218 -11.86 31.11 -9.26
C LEU A 218 -12.74 30.46 -10.33
N SER A 219 -13.04 29.16 -10.22
CA SER A 219 -13.86 28.42 -11.19
C SER A 219 -15.29 28.96 -11.37
N ILE A 220 -15.84 29.63 -10.35
CA ILE A 220 -17.17 30.25 -10.39
C ILE A 220 -17.09 31.63 -11.05
N ILE A 221 -16.08 32.43 -10.71
CA ILE A 221 -15.94 33.81 -11.21
C ILE A 221 -15.71 33.87 -12.72
N VAL A 222 -15.05 32.87 -13.31
CA VAL A 222 -14.78 32.80 -14.76
C VAL A 222 -16.00 33.13 -15.60
N ASP A 223 -17.17 32.67 -15.16
CA ASP A 223 -18.39 32.66 -15.97
C ASP A 223 -19.26 33.90 -15.74
N GLU A 224 -18.79 34.90 -14.97
CA GLU A 224 -19.60 36.03 -14.51
C GLU A 224 -19.02 37.38 -14.96
N GLU A 225 -19.87 38.26 -15.48
CA GLU A 225 -19.46 39.56 -16.04
C GLU A 225 -19.08 40.58 -14.96
N GLU A 226 -19.70 40.49 -13.78
CA GLU A 226 -19.39 41.32 -12.62
C GLU A 226 -19.09 40.46 -11.37
N PRO A 227 -18.07 40.81 -10.57
CA PRO A 227 -17.72 40.08 -9.36
C PRO A 227 -18.82 40.23 -8.29
N PHE A 228 -19.35 39.11 -7.79
CA PHE A 228 -20.35 39.06 -6.72
C PHE A 228 -19.80 38.40 -5.44
N PRO A 229 -20.48 38.53 -4.29
CA PRO A 229 -20.04 37.90 -3.04
C PRO A 229 -20.00 36.37 -3.11
N LEU A 230 -18.89 35.80 -2.67
CA LEU A 230 -18.52 34.41 -2.90
C LEU A 230 -19.30 33.43 -2.03
N PRO A 231 -19.60 32.20 -2.48
CA PRO A 231 -20.08 31.17 -1.58
C PRO A 231 -19.01 30.88 -0.53
N ASN A 232 -19.42 30.68 0.73
CA ASN A 232 -18.49 30.21 1.74
C ASN A 232 -18.19 28.72 1.46
N LEU A 233 -16.95 28.28 1.60
CA LEU A 233 -16.59 26.85 1.50
C LEU A 233 -16.18 26.28 2.87
N ALA A 234 -16.19 27.12 3.90
CA ALA A 234 -15.99 26.71 5.29
C ALA A 234 -17.04 25.68 5.69
N PHE A 235 -16.61 24.62 6.39
CA PHE A 235 -17.41 23.44 6.74
C PHE A 235 -17.69 22.44 5.61
N LYS A 236 -17.15 22.63 4.40
CA LYS A 236 -17.07 21.59 3.36
C LYS A 236 -15.67 21.14 3.07
N ILE A 237 -14.78 22.13 2.94
CA ILE A 237 -13.35 21.92 2.76
C ILE A 237 -12.69 22.39 4.05
N MET A 238 -12.24 21.43 4.86
CA MET A 238 -11.82 21.66 6.23
C MET A 238 -10.42 21.14 6.51
N GLN A 239 -9.73 21.81 7.43
CA GLN A 239 -8.51 21.26 8.00
C GLN A 239 -8.85 20.23 9.07
N GLY A 240 -8.23 19.05 9.01
CA GLY A 240 -8.46 17.98 9.97
C GLY A 240 -7.60 16.74 9.70
N ASN A 241 -7.40 15.92 10.73
CA ASN A 241 -6.86 14.57 10.52
C ASN A 241 -7.98 13.63 10.11
N SER A 242 -8.12 13.42 8.79
CA SER A 242 -9.20 12.63 8.19
C SER A 242 -9.24 11.15 8.60
N LEU A 243 -8.20 10.64 9.24
CA LEU A 243 -8.14 9.25 9.73
C LEU A 243 -8.48 9.09 11.20
N ILE A 244 -8.45 10.15 12.01
CA ILE A 244 -8.56 10.07 13.47
C ILE A 244 -9.84 10.75 13.94
N GLU A 245 -10.73 9.99 14.59
CA GLU A 245 -11.92 10.54 15.28
C GLU A 245 -11.81 10.45 16.81
N THR A 246 -10.86 9.67 17.33
CA THR A 246 -10.69 9.44 18.77
C THR A 246 -9.38 9.98 19.32
N ILE A 247 -9.41 10.45 20.57
CA ILE A 247 -8.23 10.88 21.32
C ILE A 247 -7.83 9.81 22.30
N ASP A 248 -6.71 9.12 22.00
CA ASP A 248 -6.19 8.01 22.79
C ASP A 248 -7.22 6.89 23.05
N GLY A 249 -8.23 6.75 22.17
CA GLY A 249 -9.32 5.76 22.26
C GLY A 249 -10.63 6.29 22.87
N PHE A 250 -10.66 7.55 23.31
CA PHE A 250 -11.89 8.24 23.71
C PHE A 250 -12.48 9.01 22.53
N SER A 251 -13.77 8.80 22.22
CA SER A 251 -14.47 9.57 21.19
C SER A 251 -15.12 10.81 21.82
N PRO A 252 -14.86 12.03 21.29
CA PRO A 252 -15.49 13.27 21.78
C PRO A 252 -17.00 13.38 21.49
N ILE A 253 -17.56 12.43 20.76
CA ILE A 253 -18.99 12.31 20.46
C ILE A 253 -19.41 10.83 20.49
N PRO A 254 -20.69 10.49 20.76
CA PRO A 254 -21.17 9.12 20.71
C PRO A 254 -20.97 8.47 19.34
N GLU A 255 -20.62 7.18 19.34
CA GLU A 255 -20.49 6.42 18.09
C GLU A 255 -21.85 6.14 17.45
N ASP A 256 -22.92 6.04 18.24
CA ASP A 256 -24.27 5.68 17.82
C ASP A 256 -25.21 6.89 17.68
N ILE A 257 -24.66 8.09 17.49
CA ILE A 257 -25.38 9.37 17.44
C ILE A 257 -26.56 9.42 16.45
N TYR A 258 -26.50 8.66 15.35
CA TYR A 258 -27.55 8.60 14.33
C TYR A 258 -28.32 7.27 14.33
N GLU A 259 -28.03 6.38 15.29
CA GLU A 259 -28.74 5.10 15.41
C GLU A 259 -30.01 5.28 16.25
N GLN A 260 -31.12 4.68 15.81
CA GLN A 260 -32.38 4.74 16.56
C GLN A 260 -32.27 3.90 17.84
N LYS A 261 -32.15 4.56 19.00
CA LYS A 261 -32.22 3.88 20.31
C LYS A 261 -33.69 3.52 20.61
N GLU A 262 -34.08 2.26 20.38
CA GLU A 262 -35.43 1.75 20.71
C GLU A 262 -35.71 1.66 22.23
N THR A 263 -34.68 1.77 23.06
CA THR A 263 -34.78 1.56 24.52
C THR A 263 -34.88 2.87 25.28
N LYS A 264 -35.83 2.94 26.23
CA LYS A 264 -35.87 4.01 27.23
C LYS A 264 -34.57 4.08 28.02
N PRO A 265 -34.03 5.27 28.32
CA PRO A 265 -32.79 5.41 29.08
C PRO A 265 -32.93 4.71 30.44
N ILE A 266 -31.95 3.88 30.77
CA ILE A 266 -31.91 3.04 31.98
C ILE A 266 -31.12 3.75 33.10
N SER A 267 -30.36 4.82 32.76
CA SER A 267 -29.62 5.63 33.72
C SER A 267 -29.78 7.14 33.50
N LEU A 268 -29.50 7.93 34.54
CA LEU A 268 -29.45 9.41 34.48
C LEU A 268 -28.43 9.92 33.45
N PHE A 269 -27.31 9.20 33.26
CA PHE A 269 -26.30 9.57 32.28
C PHE A 269 -26.78 9.30 30.85
N GLU A 270 -27.50 8.19 30.61
CA GLU A 270 -28.09 7.90 29.30
C GLU A 270 -29.19 8.91 28.92
N ASP A 271 -30.01 9.35 29.88
CA ASP A 271 -31.04 10.38 29.67
C ASP A 271 -30.42 11.75 29.31
N ALA A 272 -29.35 12.13 30.03
CA ALA A 272 -28.60 13.34 29.74
C ALA A 272 -27.87 13.27 28.38
N GLU A 273 -27.32 12.11 28.01
CA GLU A 273 -26.71 11.88 26.70
C GLU A 273 -27.76 12.05 25.59
N GLN A 274 -28.94 11.42 25.70
CA GLN A 274 -30.02 11.58 24.73
C GLN A 274 -30.46 13.05 24.57
N THR A 275 -30.47 13.82 25.65
CA THR A 275 -30.80 15.26 25.62
C THR A 275 -29.74 16.13 24.93
N LEU A 276 -28.46 15.76 25.04
CA LEU A 276 -27.36 16.46 24.37
C LEU A 276 -27.36 16.22 22.86
N PHE A 277 -27.74 15.01 22.44
CA PHE A 277 -27.77 14.58 21.05
C PHE A 277 -29.18 14.52 20.47
N ASP A 278 -30.08 15.38 20.99
CA ASP A 278 -31.41 15.58 20.43
C ASP A 278 -31.30 15.98 18.94
N GLU A 279 -32.06 15.28 18.09
CA GLU A 279 -32.13 15.49 16.66
C GLU A 279 -32.39 16.96 16.31
N THR A 280 -33.23 17.65 17.09
CA THR A 280 -33.55 19.06 16.90
C THR A 280 -32.34 19.99 17.08
N LYS A 281 -31.40 19.65 17.97
CA LYS A 281 -30.16 20.43 18.16
C LYS A 281 -29.21 20.27 16.99
N PHE A 282 -29.10 19.05 16.46
CA PHE A 282 -28.27 18.78 15.27
C PHE A 282 -28.86 19.40 14.01
N ASP A 283 -30.18 19.36 13.86
CA ASP A 283 -30.86 20.04 12.76
C ASP A 283 -30.67 21.56 12.85
N LEU A 284 -30.74 22.14 14.06
CA LEU A 284 -30.46 23.56 14.25
C LEU A 284 -28.98 23.93 13.95
N LEU A 285 -28.03 23.08 14.36
CA LEU A 285 -26.61 23.26 14.02
C LEU A 285 -26.41 23.25 12.50
N ARG A 286 -27.05 22.29 11.83
CA ARG A 286 -27.04 22.16 10.37
C ARG A 286 -27.63 23.39 9.69
N ASP A 287 -28.77 23.87 10.15
CA ASP A 287 -29.42 25.07 9.62
C ASP A 287 -28.55 26.32 9.78
N ASN A 288 -27.84 26.44 10.90
CA ASN A 288 -26.89 27.54 11.11
C ASN A 288 -25.68 27.45 10.18
N ILE A 289 -25.15 26.24 9.93
CA ILE A 289 -24.08 26.01 8.95
C ILE A 289 -24.57 26.36 7.53
N HIS A 290 -25.77 25.91 7.14
CA HIS A 290 -26.42 26.27 5.87
C HIS A 290 -26.67 27.77 5.72
N ALA A 291 -27.09 28.44 6.79
CA ALA A 291 -27.26 29.89 6.81
C ALA A 291 -25.93 30.64 6.72
N PHE A 292 -24.84 30.09 7.27
CA PHE A 292 -23.50 30.68 7.22
C PHE A 292 -22.94 30.66 5.79
N TYR A 293 -23.23 29.61 5.01
CA TYR A 293 -22.89 29.55 3.59
C TYR A 293 -23.49 30.67 2.77
N ASN A 294 -24.76 30.97 3.01
CA ASN A 294 -25.55 31.95 2.25
C ASN A 294 -25.46 33.39 2.79
N ALA A 295 -24.69 33.62 3.86
CA ALA A 295 -24.60 34.94 4.47
C ALA A 295 -23.77 35.91 3.60
N ALA A 296 -24.43 36.97 3.13
CA ALA A 296 -23.81 37.99 2.26
C ALA A 296 -23.09 39.12 3.01
N ASN A 297 -23.22 39.24 4.35
CA ASN A 297 -22.58 40.30 5.12
C ASN A 297 -21.75 39.76 6.30
N SER A 298 -20.68 40.48 6.64
CA SER A 298 -19.69 40.07 7.65
C SER A 298 -20.26 40.01 9.07
N THR A 299 -21.19 40.90 9.43
CA THR A 299 -21.82 40.93 10.77
C THR A 299 -22.70 39.69 11.02
N LYS A 300 -23.52 39.30 10.04
CA LYS A 300 -24.37 38.10 10.12
C LYS A 300 -23.51 36.83 10.15
N LYS A 301 -22.40 36.81 9.40
CA LYS A 301 -21.42 35.70 9.45
C LYS A 301 -20.84 35.53 10.84
N ARG A 302 -20.31 36.59 11.44
CA ARG A 302 -19.76 36.54 12.80
C ARG A 302 -20.81 36.08 13.82
N SER A 303 -22.06 36.55 13.70
CA SER A 303 -23.15 36.10 14.56
C SER A 303 -23.49 34.62 14.38
N LEU A 304 -23.49 34.11 13.15
CA LEU A 304 -23.74 32.69 12.86
C LEU A 304 -22.57 31.81 13.33
N GLU A 305 -21.34 32.28 13.17
CA GLU A 305 -20.14 31.61 13.65
C GLU A 305 -20.14 31.48 15.18
N GLU A 306 -20.49 32.56 15.90
CA GLU A 306 -20.65 32.53 17.36
C GLU A 306 -21.76 31.57 17.80
N LYS A 307 -22.87 31.49 17.04
CA LYS A 307 -23.95 30.51 17.29
C LYS A 307 -23.47 29.07 17.08
N ILE A 308 -22.81 28.78 15.96
CA ILE A 308 -22.26 27.46 15.65
C ILE A 308 -21.27 27.05 16.74
N LYS A 309 -20.36 27.96 17.12
CA LYS A 309 -19.40 27.74 18.20
C LYS A 309 -20.09 27.42 19.53
N SER A 310 -21.10 28.21 19.91
CA SER A 310 -21.87 27.98 21.13
C SER A 310 -22.59 26.61 21.12
N GLN A 311 -23.15 26.21 19.98
CA GLN A 311 -23.84 24.92 19.85
C GLN A 311 -22.88 23.73 19.90
N ILE A 312 -21.75 23.80 19.20
CA ILE A 312 -20.72 22.75 19.27
C ILE A 312 -20.18 22.66 20.69
N GLN A 313 -19.96 23.80 21.35
CA GLN A 313 -19.54 23.82 22.76
C GLN A 313 -20.59 23.18 23.67
N GLU A 314 -21.88 23.46 23.48
CA GLU A 314 -22.96 22.82 24.24
C GLU A 314 -22.97 21.30 24.03
N ILE A 315 -22.91 20.85 22.78
CA ILE A 315 -23.06 19.43 22.42
C ILE A 315 -21.80 18.64 22.80
N VAL A 316 -20.65 19.05 22.27
CA VAL A 316 -19.38 18.29 22.37
C VAL A 316 -18.77 18.46 23.76
N CYS A 317 -18.61 19.69 24.25
CA CYS A 317 -18.05 19.89 25.59
C CYS A 317 -19.02 19.39 26.66
N GLY A 318 -20.34 19.56 26.46
CA GLY A 318 -21.35 18.98 27.36
C GLY A 318 -21.27 17.46 27.46
N TYR A 319 -21.01 16.76 26.34
CA TYR A 319 -20.79 15.31 26.36
C TYR A 319 -19.49 14.92 27.05
N ILE A 320 -18.41 15.67 26.83
CA ILE A 320 -17.14 15.47 27.53
C ILE A 320 -17.33 15.63 29.05
N ASP A 321 -18.05 16.68 29.47
CA ASP A 321 -18.39 16.92 30.88
C ASP A 321 -19.24 15.78 31.45
N LEU A 322 -20.22 15.28 30.69
CA LEU A 322 -21.03 14.12 31.06
C LEU A 322 -20.16 12.88 31.32
N LYS A 323 -19.23 12.57 30.41
CA LYS A 323 -18.34 11.40 30.55
C LYS A 323 -17.32 11.56 31.67
N GLU A 324 -16.86 12.78 31.93
CA GLU A 324 -16.03 13.06 33.10
C GLU A 324 -16.80 12.82 34.41
N ASN A 325 -18.05 13.31 34.49
CA ASN A 325 -18.91 13.09 35.66
C ASN A 325 -19.24 11.60 35.87
N GLU A 326 -19.51 10.88 34.78
CA GLU A 326 -19.73 9.42 34.81
C GLU A 326 -18.49 8.69 35.36
N LEU A 327 -17.29 9.08 34.91
CA LEU A 327 -16.03 8.50 35.38
C LEU A 327 -15.79 8.80 36.86
N GLN A 328 -16.03 10.03 37.31
CA GLN A 328 -15.90 10.42 38.72
C GLN A 328 -16.85 9.65 39.64
N ALA A 329 -18.09 9.41 39.20
CA ALA A 329 -19.05 8.59 39.94
C ALA A 329 -18.54 7.15 40.11
N ARG A 330 -18.04 6.55 39.02
CA ARG A 330 -17.44 5.21 39.06
C ARG A 330 -16.23 5.13 39.99
N THR A 331 -15.40 6.18 40.07
CA THR A 331 -14.23 6.22 40.97
C THR A 331 -14.64 6.19 42.43
N LYS A 332 -15.72 6.89 42.80
CA LYS A 332 -16.22 6.92 44.18
C LYS A 332 -16.79 5.57 44.63
N ASP A 333 -17.48 4.85 43.74
CA ASP A 333 -18.03 3.52 44.05
C ASP A 333 -16.94 2.44 44.15
N PHE A 334 -15.84 2.63 43.42
CA PHE A 334 -14.70 1.72 43.35
C PHE A 334 -13.87 1.64 44.65
N ASP A 335 -13.77 2.73 45.40
CA ASP A 335 -13.08 2.76 46.69
C ASP A 335 -13.70 1.79 47.71
N ASN A 336 -14.97 1.40 47.51
CA ASN A 336 -15.75 0.63 48.48
C ASN A 336 -15.83 -0.90 48.25
N THR A 337 -15.44 -1.49 47.10
CA THR A 337 -16.02 -2.81 46.75
C THR A 337 -15.14 -3.92 46.08
N GLN A 338 -13.81 -3.80 45.88
CA GLN A 338 -13.04 -4.85 45.15
C GLN A 338 -11.69 -5.30 45.75
N LYS A 339 -11.24 -6.51 45.35
CA LYS A 339 -9.93 -7.13 45.70
C LYS A 339 -8.75 -6.34 45.11
N ALA A 340 -7.62 -6.31 45.81
CA ALA A 340 -6.46 -5.43 45.55
C ALA A 340 -5.84 -5.53 44.13
N SER A 341 -5.71 -6.72 43.53
CA SER A 341 -5.07 -6.84 42.20
C SER A 341 -5.96 -6.43 41.03
N SER A 342 -7.28 -6.59 41.15
CA SER A 342 -8.25 -6.07 40.17
C SER A 342 -8.38 -4.55 40.26
N ARG A 343 -8.20 -4.00 41.48
CA ARG A 343 -8.22 -2.57 41.76
C ARG A 343 -7.09 -1.81 41.03
N GLU A 344 -5.88 -2.35 41.03
CA GLU A 344 -4.76 -1.67 40.36
C GLU A 344 -4.98 -1.53 38.84
N LYS A 345 -5.47 -2.58 38.17
CA LYS A 345 -5.76 -2.56 36.72
C LYS A 345 -6.86 -1.57 36.36
N LEU A 346 -7.98 -1.61 37.09
CA LEU A 346 -9.12 -0.71 36.86
C LEU A 346 -8.72 0.74 37.11
N TRP A 347 -7.94 1.03 38.16
CA TRP A 347 -7.44 2.38 38.42
C TRP A 347 -6.60 2.91 37.26
N HIS A 348 -5.69 2.10 36.70
CA HIS A 348 -4.90 2.49 35.53
C HIS A 348 -5.75 2.72 34.27
N GLU A 349 -6.80 1.94 34.06
CA GLU A 349 -7.74 2.16 32.94
C GLU A 349 -8.51 3.47 33.11
N MET A 350 -8.99 3.76 34.32
CA MET A 350 -9.71 4.99 34.64
C MET A 350 -8.82 6.23 34.53
N ASP A 351 -7.58 6.17 35.03
CA ASP A 351 -6.60 7.26 34.91
C ASP A 351 -6.24 7.55 33.44
N ARG A 352 -6.07 6.50 32.62
CA ARG A 352 -5.87 6.66 31.17
C ARG A 352 -7.08 7.31 30.50
N LEU A 353 -8.29 6.92 30.87
CA LEU A 353 -9.52 7.50 30.31
C LEU A 353 -9.69 8.97 30.72
N GLN A 354 -9.43 9.30 31.99
CA GLN A 354 -9.43 10.69 32.47
C GLN A 354 -8.43 11.56 31.70
N ASN A 355 -7.20 11.06 31.50
CA ASN A 355 -6.19 11.76 30.71
C ASN A 355 -6.64 11.97 29.25
N SER A 356 -7.32 10.97 28.66
CA SER A 356 -7.86 11.05 27.29
C SER A 356 -8.98 12.08 27.18
N ILE A 357 -9.88 12.12 28.17
CA ILE A 357 -10.96 13.12 28.31
C ILE A 357 -10.39 14.53 28.42
N THR A 358 -9.39 14.75 29.28
CA THR A 358 -8.74 16.05 29.44
C THR A 358 -8.08 16.52 28.15
N LYS A 359 -7.38 15.63 27.43
CA LYS A 359 -6.79 15.95 26.13
C LYS A 359 -7.87 16.30 25.10
N ALA A 360 -8.94 15.52 25.02
CA ALA A 360 -10.05 15.79 24.11
C ALA A 360 -10.67 17.17 24.39
N ARG A 361 -10.89 17.53 25.66
CA ARG A 361 -11.39 18.86 26.06
C ARG A 361 -10.48 19.98 25.55
N ASN A 362 -9.16 19.84 25.72
CA ASN A 362 -8.20 20.85 25.26
C ASN A 362 -8.22 20.98 23.73
N ILE A 363 -8.15 19.86 23.02
CA ILE A 363 -8.13 19.86 21.54
C ILE A 363 -9.42 20.45 20.97
N ILE A 364 -10.59 20.11 21.52
CA ILE A 364 -11.87 20.69 21.11
C ILE A 364 -11.91 22.19 21.45
N GLY A 365 -11.41 22.59 22.62
CA GLY A 365 -11.28 24.01 22.99
C GLY A 365 -10.43 24.80 22.00
N ASP A 366 -9.26 24.27 21.65
CA ASP A 366 -8.33 24.88 20.69
C ASP A 366 -8.93 24.93 19.28
N MET A 367 -9.61 23.86 18.86
CA MET A 367 -10.34 23.83 17.58
C MET A 367 -11.40 24.95 17.53
N LEU A 368 -12.16 25.15 18.61
CA LEU A 368 -13.19 26.20 18.67
C LEU A 368 -12.60 27.62 18.73
N THR A 369 -11.37 27.80 19.22
CA THR A 369 -10.69 29.12 19.22
C THR A 369 -9.98 29.41 17.91
N ASN A 370 -9.54 28.38 17.19
CA ASN A 370 -8.81 28.48 15.92
C ASN A 370 -9.73 28.22 14.70
N ASN A 371 -10.87 28.90 14.62
CA ASN A 371 -11.79 28.86 13.47
C ASN A 371 -12.16 27.44 13.01
N PHE A 372 -12.38 26.53 13.97
CA PHE A 372 -12.73 25.12 13.75
C PHE A 372 -11.63 24.28 13.08
N GLN A 373 -10.38 24.76 13.08
CA GLN A 373 -9.24 24.09 12.48
C GLN A 373 -8.43 23.32 13.52
N THR A 374 -8.03 22.10 13.17
CA THR A 374 -7.15 21.26 13.98
C THR A 374 -6.39 20.26 13.10
N THR A 375 -5.23 19.79 13.57
CA THR A 375 -4.45 18.73 12.91
C THR A 375 -4.54 17.40 13.66
N GLU A 376 -5.29 17.36 14.78
CA GLU A 376 -5.31 16.21 15.69
C GLU A 376 -6.40 15.20 15.32
N LEU A 377 -7.57 15.66 14.87
CA LEU A 377 -8.74 14.81 14.59
C LEU A 377 -9.68 15.46 13.56
N PHE A 378 -10.62 14.69 13.01
CA PHE A 378 -11.73 15.22 12.22
C PHE A 378 -13.03 14.47 12.51
N LEU A 379 -14.02 15.14 13.13
CA LEU A 379 -15.30 14.52 13.52
C LEU A 379 -16.29 14.51 12.35
N TYR A 380 -16.32 13.43 11.56
CA TYR A 380 -17.21 13.31 10.39
C TYR A 380 -18.69 13.43 10.78
N LYS A 381 -19.06 12.81 11.89
CA LYS A 381 -20.43 12.85 12.41
C LYS A 381 -20.84 14.24 12.90
N LEU A 382 -19.89 15.12 13.24
CA LEU A 382 -20.21 16.50 13.57
C LEU A 382 -20.33 17.36 12.31
N TRP A 383 -19.31 17.33 11.47
CA TRP A 383 -19.18 18.25 10.33
C TRP A 383 -20.01 17.84 9.12
N PHE A 384 -20.09 16.54 8.84
CA PHE A 384 -20.80 15.97 7.70
C PHE A 384 -22.00 15.12 8.15
N GLY A 385 -22.56 15.44 9.32
CA GLY A 385 -23.63 14.68 9.96
C GLY A 385 -24.84 14.40 9.07
N GLU A 386 -25.25 15.36 8.23
CA GLU A 386 -26.36 15.18 7.29
C GLU A 386 -26.12 14.02 6.31
N ILE A 387 -24.88 13.91 5.83
CA ILE A 387 -24.47 12.91 4.84
C ILE A 387 -24.33 11.55 5.51
N ILE A 388 -23.73 11.52 6.71
CA ILE A 388 -23.57 10.28 7.49
C ILE A 388 -24.94 9.72 7.90
N LYS A 389 -25.89 10.59 8.28
CA LYS A 389 -27.28 10.20 8.58
C LYS A 389 -27.99 9.60 7.36
N GLU A 390 -27.69 10.09 6.16
CA GLU A 390 -28.20 9.54 4.89
C GLU A 390 -27.40 8.31 4.40
N GLY A 391 -26.52 7.76 5.23
CA GLY A 391 -25.78 6.52 4.97
C GLY A 391 -24.36 6.71 4.43
N GLY A 392 -23.88 7.95 4.26
CA GLY A 392 -22.50 8.25 3.85
C GLY A 392 -22.37 8.98 2.52
N PHE A 393 -21.20 8.91 1.88
CA PHE A 393 -20.92 9.55 0.59
C PHE A 393 -21.25 8.63 -0.59
N ASP A 394 -21.66 9.21 -1.72
CA ASP A 394 -21.93 8.48 -2.96
C ASP A 394 -20.63 8.13 -3.70
N VAL A 395 -19.67 9.07 -3.70
CA VAL A 395 -18.35 8.92 -4.32
C VAL A 395 -17.27 9.39 -3.34
N ILE A 396 -16.21 8.61 -3.19
CA ILE A 396 -14.98 9.03 -2.54
C ILE A 396 -13.83 8.88 -3.52
N ILE A 397 -13.06 9.94 -3.74
CA ILE A 397 -12.01 9.97 -4.77
C ILE A 397 -10.82 10.77 -4.27
N GLY A 398 -9.59 10.40 -4.65
CA GLY A 398 -8.41 11.13 -4.19
C GLY A 398 -7.07 10.47 -4.50
N ASN A 399 -6.00 11.15 -4.07
CA ASN A 399 -4.63 10.64 -4.04
C ASN A 399 -4.09 10.74 -2.60
N PRO A 400 -4.32 9.71 -1.76
CA PRO A 400 -3.88 9.73 -0.37
C PRO A 400 -2.34 9.67 -0.24
N PRO A 401 -1.76 10.13 0.88
CA PRO A 401 -0.31 10.22 1.07
C PRO A 401 0.42 8.86 1.11
N TYR A 402 1.58 8.78 0.46
CA TYR A 402 2.40 7.55 0.35
C TYR A 402 3.47 7.47 1.46
N VAL A 403 3.01 7.20 2.68
CA VAL A 403 3.86 7.19 3.88
C VAL A 403 3.84 5.82 4.56
N GLY A 404 5.00 5.17 4.70
CA GLY A 404 5.14 3.90 5.41
C GLY A 404 5.38 4.07 6.92
N GLU A 405 5.05 3.05 7.72
CA GLU A 405 5.24 3.06 9.19
C GLU A 405 6.71 3.30 9.60
N LYS A 406 7.66 2.84 8.78
CA LYS A 406 9.09 3.01 9.04
C LYS A 406 9.49 4.48 8.92
N GLY A 407 9.78 5.09 10.07
CA GLY A 407 10.14 6.51 10.17
C GLY A 407 9.01 7.38 10.71
N ASN A 408 7.78 6.85 10.80
CA ASN A 408 6.57 7.61 11.15
C ASN A 408 5.81 6.96 12.32
N LYS A 409 6.53 6.38 13.30
CA LYS A 409 5.94 5.56 14.37
C LYS A 409 4.84 6.25 15.18
N GLU A 410 4.95 7.55 15.44
CA GLU A 410 3.94 8.28 16.22
C GLU A 410 2.59 8.37 15.50
N VAL A 411 2.60 8.65 14.19
CA VAL A 411 1.38 8.65 13.37
C VAL A 411 0.71 7.28 13.41
N PHE A 412 1.48 6.21 13.25
CA PHE A 412 0.96 4.84 13.25
C PHE A 412 0.53 4.36 14.64
N ARG A 413 1.08 4.92 15.73
CA ARG A 413 0.60 4.68 17.10
C ARG A 413 -0.82 5.21 17.30
N LEU A 414 -1.16 6.34 16.69
CA LEU A 414 -2.53 6.87 16.71
C LEU A 414 -3.46 5.96 15.90
N LEU A 415 -3.05 5.56 14.68
CA LEU A 415 -3.82 4.65 13.83
C LEU A 415 -4.05 3.28 14.47
N GLN A 416 -3.08 2.78 15.25
CA GLN A 416 -3.25 1.53 15.98
C GLN A 416 -4.40 1.61 17.00
N LYS A 417 -4.57 2.76 17.66
CA LYS A 417 -5.67 2.97 18.62
C LYS A 417 -7.02 3.15 17.91
N GLU A 418 -7.01 3.87 16.79
CA GLU A 418 -8.21 4.15 16.00
C GLU A 418 -8.74 2.88 15.30
N PHE A 419 -7.88 2.15 14.57
CA PHE A 419 -8.29 1.00 13.76
C PHE A 419 -8.28 -0.33 14.51
N LYS A 420 -7.69 -0.39 15.72
CA LYS A 420 -7.73 -1.55 16.63
C LYS A 420 -7.36 -2.86 15.92
N SER A 421 -8.30 -3.81 15.82
CA SER A 421 -8.11 -5.11 15.16
C SER A 421 -7.90 -5.03 13.65
N ARG A 422 -8.27 -3.92 13.01
CA ARG A 422 -8.02 -3.66 11.58
C ARG A 422 -6.61 -3.11 11.32
N TYR A 423 -5.86 -2.73 12.37
CA TYR A 423 -4.48 -2.27 12.24
C TYR A 423 -3.53 -3.44 11.95
N GLN A 424 -2.62 -3.24 11.00
CA GLN A 424 -1.55 -4.19 10.66
C GLN A 424 -0.20 -3.49 10.71
N LYS A 425 0.81 -4.14 11.32
CA LYS A 425 2.20 -3.64 11.33
C LYS A 425 2.83 -3.69 9.94
N ASN A 426 3.79 -2.80 9.72
CA ASN A 426 4.45 -2.53 8.44
C ASN A 426 3.44 -2.12 7.34
N SER A 427 2.41 -1.37 7.71
CA SER A 427 1.42 -0.83 6.79
C SER A 427 1.88 0.50 6.17
N ASP A 428 1.21 0.89 5.09
CA ASP A 428 1.28 2.24 4.54
C ASP A 428 0.04 3.04 4.95
N LEU A 429 0.20 4.35 5.11
CA LEU A 429 -0.81 5.27 5.60
C LEU A 429 -2.08 5.25 4.75
N PHE A 430 -1.95 5.17 3.43
CA PHE A 430 -3.08 5.12 2.51
C PHE A 430 -3.96 3.86 2.68
N TYR A 431 -3.49 2.80 3.35
CA TYR A 431 -4.33 1.64 3.65
C TYR A 431 -5.50 2.03 4.54
N PHE A 432 -5.23 2.92 5.51
CA PHE A 432 -6.23 3.42 6.44
C PHE A 432 -7.19 4.41 5.78
N PHE A 433 -6.74 5.14 4.76
CA PHE A 433 -7.62 5.96 3.91
C PHE A 433 -8.64 5.11 3.17
N PHE A 434 -8.24 3.98 2.58
CA PHE A 434 -9.20 3.04 1.99
C PHE A 434 -10.21 2.53 3.02
N MET A 435 -9.73 2.04 4.18
CA MET A 435 -10.61 1.51 5.23
C MET A 435 -11.60 2.56 5.73
N LYS A 436 -11.12 3.78 6.01
CA LYS A 436 -11.95 4.90 6.44
C LYS A 436 -12.96 5.30 5.38
N SER A 437 -12.55 5.35 4.13
CA SER A 437 -13.44 5.68 3.01
C SER A 437 -14.53 4.62 2.85
N ILE A 438 -14.22 3.33 2.97
CA ILE A 438 -15.23 2.26 2.97
C ILE A 438 -16.21 2.43 4.14
N ASP A 439 -15.76 2.89 5.32
CA ASP A 439 -16.65 3.20 6.44
C ASP A 439 -17.61 4.36 6.09
N LEU A 440 -17.12 5.37 5.39
CA LEU A 440 -17.85 6.60 5.04
C LEU A 440 -18.72 6.51 3.77
N LEU A 441 -18.58 5.48 2.94
CA LEU A 441 -19.39 5.30 1.73
C LEU A 441 -20.81 4.82 2.04
N LYS A 442 -21.79 5.25 1.23
CA LYS A 442 -23.10 4.59 1.13
C LYS A 442 -22.96 3.17 0.58
N GLU A 443 -23.96 2.33 0.83
CA GLU A 443 -24.09 1.06 0.11
C GLU A 443 -24.19 1.32 -1.40
N ASN A 444 -23.48 0.55 -2.22
CA ASN A 444 -23.23 0.79 -3.65
C ASN A 444 -22.46 2.09 -3.98
N GLY A 445 -21.98 2.84 -2.99
CA GLY A 445 -21.12 4.00 -3.20
C GLY A 445 -19.77 3.60 -3.82
N VAL A 446 -19.17 4.50 -4.59
CA VAL A 446 -17.95 4.26 -5.38
C VAL A 446 -16.73 4.88 -4.71
N LEU A 447 -15.62 4.15 -4.66
CA LEU A 447 -14.34 4.63 -4.16
C LEU A 447 -13.26 4.46 -5.22
N GLY A 448 -12.51 5.54 -5.50
CA GLY A 448 -11.43 5.56 -6.48
C GLY A 448 -10.18 6.24 -5.95
N PHE A 449 -9.09 5.49 -5.75
CA PHE A 449 -7.80 6.06 -5.38
C PHE A 449 -6.69 5.68 -6.35
N ILE A 450 -5.74 6.60 -6.54
CA ILE A 450 -4.42 6.31 -7.10
C ILE A 450 -3.41 6.17 -5.96
N THR A 451 -2.72 5.03 -5.91
CA THR A 451 -1.75 4.69 -4.85
C THR A 451 -0.58 3.90 -5.39
N THR A 452 0.37 3.51 -4.53
CA THR A 452 1.40 2.54 -4.92
C THR A 452 0.83 1.11 -4.95
N ASN A 453 1.35 0.24 -5.83
CA ASN A 453 0.78 -1.08 -6.08
C ASN A 453 1.20 -2.18 -5.06
N TYR A 454 2.04 -1.86 -4.07
CA TYR A 454 2.59 -2.84 -3.13
C TYR A 454 1.52 -3.59 -2.33
N PHE A 455 0.39 -2.94 -2.04
CA PHE A 455 -0.68 -3.52 -1.21
C PHE A 455 -1.32 -4.77 -1.83
N LEU A 456 -1.16 -5.02 -3.14
CA LEU A 456 -1.70 -6.21 -3.81
C LEU A 456 -1.13 -7.50 -3.21
N THR A 457 0.16 -7.49 -2.82
CA THR A 457 0.87 -8.68 -2.32
C THR A 457 1.67 -8.45 -1.03
N ALA A 458 1.68 -7.24 -0.45
CA ALA A 458 2.43 -6.98 0.78
C ALA A 458 1.76 -7.59 2.03
N ASP A 459 2.54 -8.18 2.94
CA ASP A 459 2.00 -8.76 4.17
C ASP A 459 1.39 -7.70 5.11
N GLY A 460 1.94 -6.48 5.08
CA GLY A 460 1.40 -5.32 5.82
C GLY A 460 0.03 -4.85 5.36
N ALA A 461 -0.46 -5.32 4.20
CA ALA A 461 -1.74 -4.96 3.61
C ALA A 461 -2.82 -6.05 3.75
N SER A 462 -2.57 -7.12 4.52
CA SER A 462 -3.52 -8.23 4.67
C SER A 462 -4.89 -7.79 5.21
N GLN A 463 -4.93 -6.89 6.20
CA GLN A 463 -6.19 -6.35 6.70
C GLN A 463 -6.90 -5.48 5.67
N LEU A 464 -6.18 -4.69 4.87
CA LEU A 464 -6.77 -3.90 3.80
C LEU A 464 -7.45 -4.80 2.76
N ARG A 465 -6.74 -5.82 2.26
CA ARG A 465 -7.29 -6.74 1.26
C ARG A 465 -8.48 -7.54 1.81
N ARG A 466 -8.48 -7.83 3.11
CA ARG A 466 -9.62 -8.45 3.78
C ARG A 466 -10.84 -7.54 3.80
N GLU A 467 -10.67 -6.24 4.06
CA GLU A 467 -11.75 -5.26 3.98
C GLU A 467 -12.31 -5.18 2.57
N PHE A 468 -11.44 -5.19 1.54
CA PHE A 468 -11.87 -5.28 0.15
C PHE A 468 -12.69 -6.53 -0.14
N ASN A 469 -12.16 -7.71 0.17
CA ASN A 469 -12.82 -8.99 -0.12
C ASN A 469 -14.17 -9.14 0.62
N LYS A 470 -14.29 -8.58 1.83
CA LYS A 470 -15.47 -8.77 2.69
C LYS A 470 -16.54 -7.69 2.59
N ARG A 471 -16.23 -6.52 2.03
CA ARG A 471 -17.15 -5.36 2.07
C ARG A 471 -17.32 -4.69 0.72
N THR A 472 -16.52 -5.06 -0.28
CA THR A 472 -16.50 -4.35 -1.57
C THR A 472 -16.49 -5.29 -2.76
N SER A 473 -16.78 -4.74 -3.93
CA SER A 473 -16.51 -5.37 -5.23
C SER A 473 -15.58 -4.45 -6.02
N MET A 474 -14.53 -5.03 -6.59
CA MET A 474 -13.59 -4.33 -7.46
C MET A 474 -14.26 -4.05 -8.79
N LEU A 475 -14.14 -2.82 -9.27
CA LEU A 475 -14.69 -2.39 -10.56
C LEU A 475 -13.59 -2.32 -11.60
N ASN A 476 -12.50 -1.64 -11.27
CA ASN A 476 -11.39 -1.41 -12.20
C ASN A 476 -10.06 -1.33 -11.47
N ILE A 477 -9.03 -2.00 -12.00
CA ILE A 477 -7.66 -1.95 -11.50
C ILE A 477 -6.74 -1.64 -12.68
N ILE A 478 -6.08 -0.48 -12.65
CA ILE A 478 -5.07 -0.11 -13.64
C ILE A 478 -3.72 -0.09 -12.95
N ASN A 479 -2.93 -1.13 -13.17
CA ASN A 479 -1.59 -1.27 -12.63
C ASN A 479 -0.56 -0.78 -13.65
N PHE A 480 0.13 0.31 -13.32
CA PHE A 480 1.07 0.96 -14.22
C PHE A 480 2.42 0.26 -14.30
N ASN A 481 2.68 -0.73 -13.43
CA ASN A 481 3.98 -1.41 -13.31
C ASN A 481 5.14 -0.39 -13.36
N GLU A 482 6.03 -0.47 -14.35
CA GLU A 482 7.23 0.37 -14.47
C GLU A 482 6.97 1.75 -15.09
N MET A 483 5.75 2.03 -15.56
CA MET A 483 5.40 3.33 -16.12
C MET A 483 5.43 4.42 -15.05
N LYS A 484 6.18 5.49 -15.32
CA LYS A 484 6.36 6.63 -14.41
C LYS A 484 5.22 7.62 -14.58
N ILE A 485 4.34 7.67 -13.57
CA ILE A 485 3.25 8.62 -13.52
C ILE A 485 3.69 9.96 -12.91
N PHE A 486 4.46 9.90 -11.82
CA PHE A 486 4.92 11.08 -11.09
C PHE A 486 6.39 11.36 -11.41
N LYS A 487 6.68 12.50 -12.07
CA LYS A 487 8.04 12.89 -12.47
C LYS A 487 9.02 13.01 -11.29
N SER A 488 8.52 13.39 -10.12
CA SER A 488 9.28 13.61 -8.88
C SER A 488 9.47 12.37 -8.00
N ALA A 489 8.75 11.27 -8.28
CA ALA A 489 8.78 10.04 -7.46
C ALA A 489 9.44 8.87 -8.23
N LEU A 490 10.77 8.88 -8.29
CA LEU A 490 11.54 7.82 -8.96
C LEU A 490 11.36 6.47 -8.24
N GLY A 491 10.86 5.46 -8.97
CA GLY A 491 10.82 4.06 -8.53
C GLY A 491 9.54 3.62 -7.81
N GLN A 492 8.49 4.46 -7.81
CA GLN A 492 7.17 4.05 -7.31
C GLN A 492 6.33 3.45 -8.44
N HIS A 493 5.90 2.20 -8.25
CA HIS A 493 4.94 1.53 -9.10
C HIS A 493 3.53 1.92 -8.64
N ASN A 494 2.74 2.55 -9.50
CA ASN A 494 1.43 3.09 -9.15
C ASN A 494 0.29 2.18 -9.63
N VAL A 495 -0.87 2.31 -9.01
CA VAL A 495 -2.11 1.63 -9.39
C VAL A 495 -3.30 2.54 -9.15
N ILE A 496 -4.25 2.56 -10.07
CA ILE A 496 -5.60 3.10 -9.84
C ILE A 496 -6.49 1.94 -9.42
N THR A 497 -7.16 2.09 -8.28
CA THR A 497 -8.12 1.11 -7.75
C THR A 497 -9.48 1.75 -7.62
N MET A 498 -10.45 1.25 -8.39
CA MET A 498 -11.86 1.62 -8.32
C MET A 498 -12.66 0.45 -7.75
N LEU A 499 -13.48 0.71 -6.74
CA LEU A 499 -14.33 -0.29 -6.10
C LEU A 499 -15.68 0.30 -5.72
N LYS A 500 -16.65 -0.56 -5.40
CA LYS A 500 -17.92 -0.16 -4.77
C LYS A 500 -18.15 -0.87 -3.45
N LYS A 501 -18.81 -0.20 -2.50
CA LYS A 501 -19.19 -0.78 -1.20
C LYS A 501 -20.45 -1.62 -1.32
N THR A 502 -20.29 -2.81 -1.90
CA THR A 502 -21.26 -3.90 -1.97
C THR A 502 -20.51 -5.16 -2.38
N ILE A 503 -20.86 -6.32 -1.83
CA ILE A 503 -20.40 -7.61 -2.37
C ILE A 503 -21.36 -8.05 -3.46
N SER A 504 -20.88 -8.14 -4.70
CA SER A 504 -21.67 -8.51 -5.87
C SER A 504 -20.83 -9.31 -6.85
N ASP A 505 -21.48 -10.21 -7.61
CA ASP A 505 -20.80 -11.04 -8.60
C ASP A 505 -20.58 -10.30 -9.93
N ILE A 506 -19.85 -9.19 -9.85
CA ILE A 506 -19.53 -8.33 -10.99
C ILE A 506 -18.17 -8.70 -11.61
N ASP A 507 -18.04 -8.38 -12.90
CA ASP A 507 -16.77 -8.44 -13.59
C ASP A 507 -15.94 -7.19 -13.28
N THR A 508 -14.69 -7.41 -12.89
CA THR A 508 -13.67 -6.39 -12.68
C THR A 508 -12.82 -6.30 -13.92
N ASN A 509 -12.62 -5.08 -14.40
CA ASN A 509 -11.65 -4.78 -15.47
C ASN A 509 -10.25 -4.66 -14.87
N ILE A 510 -9.27 -5.36 -15.44
CA ILE A 510 -7.87 -5.26 -15.04
C ILE A 510 -7.04 -4.86 -16.26
N ILE A 511 -6.18 -3.85 -16.08
CA ILE A 511 -5.21 -3.39 -17.08
C ILE A 511 -3.83 -3.35 -16.42
N ASN A 512 -2.88 -4.09 -16.97
CA ASN A 512 -1.46 -4.01 -16.63
C ASN A 512 -0.70 -3.35 -17.78
N VAL A 513 0.04 -2.27 -17.48
CA VAL A 513 0.96 -1.68 -18.45
C VAL A 513 2.24 -2.52 -18.48
N ILE A 514 2.51 -3.21 -19.59
CA ILE A 514 3.69 -4.08 -19.74
C ILE A 514 4.87 -3.25 -20.26
N GLU A 515 4.62 -2.46 -21.29
CA GLU A 515 5.61 -1.58 -21.88
C GLU A 515 5.33 -0.13 -21.47
N PRO A 516 6.30 0.56 -20.83
CA PRO A 516 6.07 1.93 -20.37
C PRO A 516 5.80 2.85 -21.56
N LYS A 517 4.57 3.37 -21.63
CA LYS A 517 4.18 4.38 -22.61
C LYS A 517 4.63 5.78 -22.16
N ASN A 518 4.72 6.71 -23.12
CA ASN A 518 5.14 8.09 -22.83
C ASN A 518 3.99 8.94 -22.26
N LYS A 519 2.74 8.67 -22.66
CA LYS A 519 1.55 9.37 -22.16
C LYS A 519 0.52 8.40 -21.59
N PHE A 520 -0.24 8.84 -20.60
CA PHE A 520 -1.32 8.05 -19.99
C PHE A 520 -2.42 7.68 -21.00
N GLN A 521 -2.77 8.59 -21.90
CA GLN A 521 -3.80 8.37 -22.92
C GLN A 521 -3.44 7.21 -23.88
N ASP A 522 -2.15 6.97 -24.12
CA ASP A 522 -1.67 5.90 -25.02
C ASP A 522 -2.09 4.51 -24.54
N ILE A 523 -2.36 4.34 -23.23
CA ILE A 523 -2.84 3.09 -22.63
C ILE A 523 -4.19 2.67 -23.23
N PHE A 524 -5.05 3.63 -23.59
CA PHE A 524 -6.41 3.36 -24.06
C PHE A 524 -6.53 3.43 -25.60
N ILE A 525 -5.54 3.99 -26.29
CA ILE A 525 -5.57 4.17 -27.75
C ILE A 525 -5.05 2.92 -28.48
N SER A 526 -3.97 2.30 -27.98
CA SER A 526 -3.39 1.09 -28.56
C SER A 526 -3.44 -0.05 -27.55
N ASN A 527 -4.01 -1.20 -27.93
CA ASN A 527 -3.89 -2.45 -27.16
C ASN A 527 -2.44 -2.99 -27.15
N GLU A 528 -1.49 -2.32 -27.81
CA GLU A 528 -0.07 -2.67 -27.80
C GLU A 528 0.59 -2.28 -26.47
N GLY A 529 1.38 -3.17 -25.89
CA GLY A 529 2.13 -2.91 -24.66
C GLY A 529 1.30 -2.93 -23.37
N ILE A 530 0.04 -3.38 -23.43
CA ILE A 530 -0.83 -3.57 -22.27
C ILE A 530 -1.38 -5.00 -22.21
N GLU A 531 -1.62 -5.51 -21.02
CA GLU A 531 -2.42 -6.73 -20.78
C GLU A 531 -3.74 -6.29 -20.16
N SER A 532 -4.85 -6.54 -20.87
CA SER A 532 -6.21 -6.30 -20.35
C SER A 532 -7.05 -7.56 -20.35
N PHE A 533 -7.84 -7.75 -19.30
CA PHE A 533 -8.79 -8.86 -19.15
C PHE A 533 -9.86 -8.54 -18.10
N GLN A 534 -10.94 -9.32 -18.11
CA GLN A 534 -12.02 -9.25 -17.14
C GLN A 534 -12.04 -10.49 -16.26
N ILE A 535 -12.39 -10.31 -14.99
CA ILE A 535 -12.60 -11.42 -14.06
C ILE A 535 -13.62 -11.07 -12.98
N LYS A 536 -14.37 -12.06 -12.50
CA LYS A 536 -15.22 -11.89 -11.32
C LYS A 536 -14.44 -11.34 -10.12
N SER A 537 -14.94 -10.28 -9.51
CA SER A 537 -14.29 -9.56 -8.40
C SER A 537 -13.83 -10.48 -7.27
N HIS A 538 -14.65 -11.46 -6.88
CA HIS A 538 -14.32 -12.37 -5.79
C HIS A 538 -13.14 -13.32 -6.11
N LYS A 539 -12.84 -13.56 -7.39
CA LYS A 539 -11.73 -14.42 -7.83
C LYS A 539 -10.37 -13.73 -7.80
N ILE A 540 -10.33 -12.41 -7.62
CA ILE A 540 -9.08 -11.63 -7.55
C ILE A 540 -8.28 -12.00 -6.30
N PHE A 541 -8.96 -12.33 -5.22
CA PHE A 541 -8.35 -12.62 -3.92
C PHE A 541 -8.00 -14.11 -3.79
N SER A 542 -6.80 -14.39 -3.26
CA SER A 542 -6.30 -15.77 -3.10
C SER A 542 -5.40 -15.95 -1.88
N GLY A 543 -5.36 -17.18 -1.36
CA GLY A 543 -4.51 -17.55 -0.21
C GLY A 543 -5.01 -17.02 1.13
N LYS A 544 -4.27 -17.33 2.22
CA LYS A 544 -4.66 -17.00 3.60
C LYS A 544 -4.70 -15.49 3.88
N ASN A 545 -3.94 -14.72 3.11
CA ASN A 545 -3.78 -13.26 3.27
C ASN A 545 -4.54 -12.43 2.23
N ASP A 546 -5.53 -13.03 1.54
CA ASP A 546 -6.35 -12.38 0.52
C ASP A 546 -5.51 -11.66 -0.54
N TYR A 547 -4.40 -12.24 -1.02
CA TYR A 547 -3.54 -11.61 -2.01
C TYR A 547 -4.31 -11.34 -3.31
N MET A 548 -4.18 -10.13 -3.86
CA MET A 548 -4.84 -9.73 -5.10
C MET A 548 -3.98 -10.15 -6.30
N ARG A 549 -4.46 -11.10 -7.09
CA ARG A 549 -3.82 -11.55 -8.32
C ARG A 549 -4.38 -10.72 -9.46
N VAL A 550 -3.50 -10.00 -10.15
CA VAL A 550 -3.91 -9.10 -11.23
C VAL A 550 -3.28 -9.47 -12.56
N SER A 551 -2.67 -10.65 -12.70
CA SER A 551 -2.07 -11.12 -13.96
C SER A 551 -3.01 -12.05 -14.71
N LYS A 552 -3.20 -11.84 -16.02
CA LYS A 552 -4.07 -12.68 -16.87
C LYS A 552 -3.63 -14.14 -16.85
N TYR A 553 -2.33 -14.38 -17.03
CA TYR A 553 -1.76 -15.72 -17.02
C TYR A 553 -1.94 -16.42 -15.67
N GLY A 554 -1.87 -15.69 -14.56
CA GLY A 554 -2.16 -16.23 -13.24
C GLY A 554 -3.55 -16.86 -13.16
N PHE A 555 -4.55 -16.28 -13.83
CA PHE A 555 -5.91 -16.82 -13.87
C PHE A 555 -6.10 -17.97 -14.85
N VAL A 556 -5.42 -17.95 -15.99
CA VAL A 556 -5.37 -19.11 -16.90
C VAL A 556 -4.80 -20.33 -16.17
N LEU A 557 -3.79 -20.11 -15.32
CA LEU A 557 -3.12 -21.13 -14.52
C LEU A 557 -3.89 -21.49 -13.23
N GLU A 558 -5.02 -20.86 -12.93
CA GLU A 558 -5.75 -21.09 -11.66
C GLU A 558 -6.18 -22.55 -11.51
N ASN A 559 -6.64 -23.19 -12.59
CA ASN A 559 -6.99 -24.60 -12.60
C ASN A 559 -5.77 -25.51 -12.31
N ILE A 560 -4.60 -25.12 -12.80
CA ILE A 560 -3.33 -25.81 -12.55
C ILE A 560 -2.94 -25.66 -11.07
N PHE A 561 -3.01 -24.44 -10.55
CA PHE A 561 -2.71 -24.16 -9.14
C PHE A 561 -3.68 -24.86 -8.18
N ASN A 562 -4.96 -24.97 -8.54
CA ASN A 562 -5.93 -25.71 -7.75
C ASN A 562 -5.61 -27.22 -7.70
N ARG A 563 -5.10 -27.79 -8.79
CA ARG A 563 -4.58 -29.17 -8.79
C ARG A 563 -3.35 -29.32 -7.91
N MET A 564 -2.46 -28.32 -7.91
CA MET A 564 -1.31 -28.31 -7.02
C MET A 564 -1.72 -28.27 -5.54
N LEU A 565 -2.78 -27.54 -5.21
CA LEU A 565 -3.31 -27.44 -3.86
C LEU A 565 -4.02 -28.73 -3.40
N ASN A 566 -4.61 -29.49 -4.31
CA ASN A 566 -5.35 -30.70 -3.97
C ASN A 566 -4.43 -31.77 -3.36
N GLU A 567 -4.85 -32.34 -2.24
CA GLU A 567 -4.12 -33.40 -1.49
C GLU A 567 -2.64 -33.08 -1.18
N SER A 568 -2.28 -31.80 -1.11
CA SER A 568 -0.92 -31.34 -0.80
C SER A 568 -0.83 -30.77 0.61
N LYS A 569 0.38 -30.81 1.18
CA LYS A 569 0.72 -30.09 2.42
C LYS A 569 1.55 -28.86 2.08
N PHE A 570 1.38 -27.78 2.81
CA PHE A 570 2.24 -26.60 2.62
C PHE A 570 3.65 -26.84 3.17
N ILE A 571 4.66 -26.15 2.62
CA ILE A 571 6.05 -26.24 3.09
C ILE A 571 6.16 -25.94 4.59
N GLU A 572 5.37 -25.03 5.16
CA GLU A 572 5.39 -24.77 6.62
C GLU A 572 4.95 -25.97 7.49
N GLU A 573 4.18 -26.89 6.90
CA GLU A 573 3.75 -28.14 7.54
C GLU A 573 4.83 -29.22 7.41
N VAL A 574 5.60 -29.20 6.31
CA VAL A 574 6.58 -30.24 5.93
C VAL A 574 8.01 -29.89 6.37
N CYS A 575 8.36 -28.61 6.43
CA CYS A 575 9.68 -28.09 6.76
C CYS A 575 9.61 -26.95 7.78
N HIS A 576 10.70 -26.79 8.54
CA HIS A 576 11.01 -25.53 9.21
C HIS A 576 11.63 -24.55 8.20
N VAL A 577 11.00 -23.40 8.01
CA VAL A 577 11.50 -22.32 7.14
C VAL A 577 12.23 -21.30 8.00
N ASN A 578 13.55 -21.22 7.87
CA ASN A 578 14.40 -20.33 8.67
C ASN A 578 15.18 -19.37 7.78
N THR A 579 15.32 -18.12 8.20
CA THR A 579 16.26 -17.18 7.56
C THR A 579 17.63 -17.27 8.23
N GLY A 580 18.68 -16.95 7.48
CA GLY A 580 20.01 -16.68 8.03
C GLY A 580 20.04 -15.56 9.06
N PHE A 581 21.23 -15.32 9.61
CA PHE A 581 21.42 -14.36 10.69
C PHE A 581 21.41 -12.91 10.19
N ASP A 582 20.98 -11.98 11.06
CA ASP A 582 21.16 -10.56 10.81
C ASP A 582 22.32 -10.04 11.66
N SER A 583 23.46 -9.81 10.99
CA SER A 583 24.65 -9.32 11.65
C SER A 583 24.58 -7.85 12.03
N SER A 584 23.54 -7.16 11.57
CA SER A 584 23.44 -5.70 11.50
C SER A 584 24.48 -5.05 10.58
N ALA A 585 25.75 -5.48 10.57
CA ALA A 585 26.85 -4.90 9.80
C ALA A 585 27.86 -5.96 9.30
N ASP A 586 27.64 -6.51 8.09
CA ASP A 586 28.59 -7.45 7.48
C ASP A 586 29.96 -6.81 7.22
N LYS A 587 29.94 -5.64 6.56
CA LYS A 587 31.10 -4.88 6.09
C LYS A 587 30.90 -3.37 6.28
N VAL A 588 31.97 -2.60 6.15
CA VAL A 588 31.93 -1.14 6.08
C VAL A 588 31.30 -0.69 4.76
N THR A 589 30.29 0.17 4.83
CA THR A 589 29.54 0.69 3.68
C THR A 589 29.46 2.21 3.73
N LYS A 590 29.20 2.87 2.60
CA LYS A 590 29.02 4.34 2.60
C LYS A 590 27.92 4.78 3.58
N SER A 591 26.84 4.01 3.67
CA SER A 591 25.68 4.34 4.52
C SER A 591 25.96 4.20 6.02
N ASN A 592 26.75 3.23 6.47
CA ASN A 592 27.03 3.10 7.91
C ASN A 592 28.14 4.06 8.35
N LEU A 593 29.09 4.39 7.45
CA LEU A 593 30.09 5.43 7.70
C LEU A 593 29.43 6.79 7.89
N SER A 594 28.58 7.23 6.96
CA SER A 594 27.95 8.55 7.01
C SER A 594 27.01 8.74 8.20
N LYS A 595 26.53 7.65 8.81
CA LYS A 595 25.67 7.69 9.99
C LYS A 595 26.45 7.66 11.30
N ALA A 596 27.59 6.98 11.31
CA ALA A 596 28.40 6.78 12.51
C ALA A 596 29.51 7.83 12.68
N TYR A 597 29.92 8.50 11.60
CA TYR A 597 31.04 9.43 11.59
C TYR A 597 30.76 10.67 10.73
N GLU A 598 31.07 11.84 11.27
CA GLU A 598 31.17 13.09 10.50
C GLU A 598 32.47 13.16 9.70
N ILE A 599 33.56 12.63 10.28
CA ILE A 599 34.88 12.49 9.64
C ILE A 599 35.33 11.03 9.78
N ILE A 600 35.63 10.40 8.65
CA ILE A 600 35.99 8.97 8.58
C ILE A 600 37.44 8.78 9.05
N PRO A 601 37.71 7.86 10.00
CA PRO A 601 39.08 7.54 10.41
C PRO A 601 39.92 6.93 9.28
N ASP A 602 41.19 7.33 9.16
CA ASP A 602 42.12 6.85 8.13
C ASP A 602 42.35 5.33 8.13
N ASN A 603 42.09 4.67 9.26
CA ASN A 603 42.27 3.23 9.42
C ASN A 603 41.04 2.39 9.01
N ILE A 604 39.91 3.01 8.62
CA ILE A 604 38.69 2.32 8.19
C ILE A 604 38.48 2.54 6.69
N ALA A 605 38.52 1.46 5.90
CA ALA A 605 38.26 1.53 4.47
C ALA A 605 36.86 1.00 4.11
N LEU A 606 36.34 1.42 2.96
CA LEU A 606 35.12 0.86 2.39
C LEU A 606 35.31 -0.63 2.09
N ASN A 607 34.28 -1.44 2.37
CA ASN A 607 34.27 -2.91 2.25
C ASN A 607 35.13 -3.68 3.26
N ASP A 608 35.78 -3.02 4.22
CA ASP A 608 36.42 -3.69 5.35
C ASP A 608 35.42 -4.66 6.02
N GLY A 609 35.83 -5.91 6.24
CA GLY A 609 35.08 -6.91 6.98
C GLY A 609 34.88 -6.51 8.43
N ILE A 610 33.62 -6.55 8.89
CA ILE A 610 33.27 -6.31 10.30
C ILE A 610 32.98 -7.66 10.94
N PHE A 611 31.78 -8.21 10.71
CA PHE A 611 31.41 -9.56 11.13
C PHE A 611 31.65 -10.61 10.07
N ILE A 612 31.70 -10.23 8.78
CA ILE A 612 32.03 -11.14 7.69
C ILE A 612 33.38 -10.75 7.11
N LEU A 613 34.33 -11.67 7.20
CA LEU A 613 35.71 -11.53 6.75
C LEU A 613 35.93 -12.30 5.46
N ASN A 614 36.74 -11.76 4.55
CA ASN A 614 37.35 -12.55 3.48
C ASN A 614 38.58 -13.31 3.97
N GLU A 615 39.13 -14.18 3.13
CA GLU A 615 40.33 -14.99 3.45
C GLU A 615 41.51 -14.13 3.93
N ASP A 616 41.87 -13.07 3.20
CA ASP A 616 43.01 -12.21 3.55
C ASP A 616 42.82 -11.51 4.91
N GLU A 617 41.59 -11.05 5.18
CA GLU A 617 41.22 -10.45 6.46
C GLU A 617 41.26 -11.47 7.60
N PHE A 618 40.73 -12.66 7.37
CA PHE A 618 40.73 -13.76 8.34
C PHE A 618 42.17 -14.16 8.72
N GLN A 619 43.05 -14.32 7.72
CA GLN A 619 44.46 -14.65 7.95
C GLN A 619 45.21 -13.51 8.66
N LYS A 620 44.86 -12.25 8.40
CA LYS A 620 45.48 -11.09 9.04
C LYS A 620 45.04 -10.90 10.49
N ILE A 621 43.76 -11.12 10.79
CA ILE A 621 43.18 -10.93 12.12
C ILE A 621 43.50 -12.12 13.02
N MET A 622 43.56 -13.32 12.45
CA MET A 622 43.66 -14.61 13.18
C MET A 622 42.64 -14.68 14.33
N PRO A 623 41.34 -14.55 14.03
CA PRO A 623 40.31 -14.55 15.06
C PRO A 623 40.25 -15.91 15.76
N GLU A 624 39.77 -15.93 17.00
CA GLU A 624 39.64 -17.16 17.76
C GLU A 624 38.65 -18.15 17.09
N ASN A 625 39.09 -19.40 16.92
CA ASN A 625 38.34 -20.43 16.19
C ASN A 625 36.98 -20.78 16.83
N GLU A 626 36.83 -20.62 18.14
CA GLU A 626 35.61 -20.97 18.88
C GLU A 626 34.38 -20.15 18.45
N LEU A 627 34.61 -18.94 17.94
CA LEU A 627 33.57 -18.03 17.48
C LEU A 627 33.66 -17.74 15.98
N THR A 628 34.46 -18.49 15.22
CA THR A 628 34.62 -18.22 13.79
C THR A 628 34.23 -19.41 12.93
N TYR A 629 33.32 -19.18 12.00
CA TYR A 629 32.72 -20.22 11.17
C TYR A 629 32.76 -19.83 9.69
N LYS A 630 32.72 -20.81 8.78
CA LYS A 630 32.56 -20.53 7.35
C LYS A 630 31.20 -19.88 7.09
N CYS A 631 31.20 -18.85 6.25
CA CYS A 631 30.05 -18.03 5.95
C CYS A 631 29.72 -18.04 4.46
N TYR A 632 28.43 -17.99 4.13
CA TYR A 632 27.92 -18.11 2.77
C TYR A 632 27.07 -16.91 2.40
N LYS A 633 27.14 -16.57 1.11
CA LYS A 633 26.29 -15.55 0.51
C LYS A 633 25.30 -16.18 -0.45
N SER A 634 24.22 -15.44 -0.69
CA SER A 634 23.22 -15.80 -1.69
C SER A 634 23.80 -16.04 -3.08
N SER A 635 24.92 -15.38 -3.43
CA SER A 635 25.64 -15.56 -4.70
C SER A 635 26.30 -16.93 -4.86
N ASP A 636 26.50 -17.66 -3.77
CA ASP A 636 27.18 -18.97 -3.77
C ASP A 636 26.17 -20.11 -3.96
N ILE A 637 24.88 -19.80 -4.06
CA ILE A 637 23.81 -20.79 -4.15
C ILE A 637 23.46 -21.04 -5.61
N GLU A 638 23.64 -22.29 -6.05
CA GLU A 638 23.26 -22.77 -7.38
C GLU A 638 22.08 -23.74 -7.29
N SER A 639 21.44 -24.08 -8.41
CA SER A 639 20.34 -25.05 -8.41
C SER A 639 20.86 -26.46 -8.14
N PHE A 640 20.12 -27.22 -7.33
CA PHE A 640 20.42 -28.58 -6.84
C PHE A 640 21.68 -28.73 -5.97
N TYR A 641 22.82 -28.18 -6.39
CA TYR A 641 24.10 -28.27 -5.69
C TYR A 641 24.99 -27.05 -5.94
N SER A 642 25.57 -26.50 -4.87
CA SER A 642 26.59 -25.44 -4.96
C SER A 642 28.00 -26.01 -5.05
N LYS A 643 28.69 -25.78 -6.17
CA LYS A 643 30.08 -26.26 -6.36
C LYS A 643 31.12 -25.33 -5.72
N SER A 644 30.98 -24.02 -5.93
CA SER A 644 31.93 -22.99 -5.49
C SER A 644 31.45 -22.29 -4.22
N TRP A 645 32.32 -22.21 -3.23
CA TRP A 645 32.05 -21.64 -1.90
C TRP A 645 33.02 -20.47 -1.76
N GLN A 646 32.55 -19.23 -1.60
CA GLN A 646 33.46 -18.13 -1.28
C GLN A 646 34.14 -18.44 0.06
N ASN A 647 35.44 -18.20 0.16
CA ASN A 647 36.17 -18.32 1.43
C ASN A 647 35.87 -17.11 2.32
N LEU A 648 34.63 -17.06 2.82
CA LEU A 648 34.18 -16.07 3.78
C LEU A 648 34.05 -16.72 5.16
N TYR A 649 34.27 -15.89 6.18
CA TYR A 649 34.23 -16.30 7.58
C TYR A 649 33.32 -15.34 8.35
N VAL A 650 32.51 -15.87 9.26
CA VAL A 650 31.69 -15.07 10.17
C VAL A 650 32.27 -15.14 11.58
N ILE A 651 32.42 -13.96 12.19
CA ILE A 651 32.60 -13.82 13.63
C ILE A 651 31.23 -13.93 14.28
N TRP A 652 30.99 -15.00 15.04
CA TRP A 652 29.71 -15.32 15.65
C TRP A 652 29.67 -14.94 17.13
N THR A 653 29.04 -13.81 17.44
CA THR A 653 28.93 -13.24 18.78
C THR A 653 27.47 -12.91 19.13
N ASN A 654 27.06 -13.16 20.36
CA ASN A 654 25.71 -12.90 20.84
C ASN A 654 25.72 -12.14 22.19
N LYS A 655 24.54 -11.84 22.72
CA LYS A 655 24.37 -11.13 24.00
C LYS A 655 25.01 -11.84 25.20
N ASP A 656 25.17 -13.16 25.11
CA ASP A 656 25.70 -14.02 26.18
C ASP A 656 27.22 -14.25 26.02
N THR A 657 27.83 -13.69 24.97
CA THR A 657 29.26 -13.85 24.69
C THR A 657 30.10 -12.95 25.59
N ASP A 658 30.96 -13.54 26.41
CA ASP A 658 32.00 -12.80 27.13
C ASP A 658 33.16 -12.44 26.19
N ILE A 659 33.03 -11.28 25.53
CA ILE A 659 33.99 -10.79 24.53
C ILE A 659 35.42 -10.65 25.06
N ASN A 660 35.63 -10.55 26.38
CA ASN A 660 36.97 -10.41 26.96
C ASN A 660 37.80 -11.69 26.88
N LYS A 661 37.17 -12.85 26.65
CA LYS A 661 37.87 -14.12 26.41
C LYS A 661 38.48 -14.22 25.01
N TYR A 662 38.10 -13.32 24.09
CA TYR A 662 38.46 -13.37 22.68
C TYR A 662 39.20 -12.07 22.26
N PRO A 663 40.46 -11.89 22.68
CA PRO A 663 41.21 -10.64 22.47
C PRO A 663 41.38 -10.22 21.01
N ASN A 664 41.55 -11.14 20.07
CA ASN A 664 41.73 -10.81 18.64
C ASN A 664 40.41 -10.34 18.02
N ILE A 665 39.32 -11.08 18.25
CA ILE A 665 37.97 -10.68 17.84
C ILE A 665 37.59 -9.34 18.46
N LYS A 666 37.82 -9.15 19.77
CA LYS A 666 37.53 -7.90 20.47
C LYS A 666 38.28 -6.72 19.83
N LYS A 667 39.59 -6.86 19.66
CA LYS A 667 40.44 -5.82 19.06
C LYS A 667 39.98 -5.44 17.65
N HIS A 668 39.56 -6.42 16.85
CA HIS A 668 39.02 -6.20 15.52
C HIS A 668 37.69 -5.44 15.55
N LEU A 669 36.70 -5.91 16.32
CA LEU A 669 35.38 -5.28 16.38
C LEU A 669 35.43 -3.88 17.03
N GLU A 670 36.33 -3.64 17.99
CA GLU A 670 36.51 -2.33 18.62
C GLU A 670 36.86 -1.23 17.61
N LYS A 671 37.57 -1.56 16.52
CA LYS A 671 37.86 -0.65 15.41
C LYS A 671 36.59 -0.02 14.83
N TYR A 672 35.49 -0.78 14.81
CA TYR A 672 34.20 -0.37 14.21
C TYR A 672 33.14 -0.03 15.25
N LYS A 673 33.53 0.16 16.52
CA LYS A 673 32.60 0.30 17.64
C LYS A 673 31.52 1.38 17.42
N LYS A 674 31.84 2.55 16.85
CA LYS A 674 30.82 3.58 16.59
C LYS A 674 29.74 3.13 15.59
N ILE A 675 30.12 2.37 14.55
CA ILE A 675 29.17 1.79 13.59
C ILE A 675 28.25 0.80 14.29
N LEU A 676 28.82 -0.01 15.17
CA LEU A 676 28.13 -1.06 15.90
C LEU A 676 27.20 -0.48 16.98
N ASP A 677 27.65 0.49 17.77
CA ASP A 677 26.86 1.23 18.77
C ASP A 677 25.64 1.92 18.13
N PHE A 678 25.83 2.57 16.98
CA PHE A 678 24.75 3.21 16.23
C PHE A 678 23.68 2.18 15.79
N LYS A 679 24.10 0.98 15.38
CA LYS A 679 23.16 -0.07 14.94
C LYS A 679 22.47 -0.76 16.11
N ALA A 680 23.15 -0.98 17.23
CA ALA A 680 22.55 -1.52 18.44
C ALA A 680 21.42 -0.60 18.95
N THR A 681 21.68 0.71 19.02
CA THR A 681 20.70 1.71 19.48
C THR A 681 19.49 1.87 18.55
N SER A 682 19.68 1.69 17.23
CA SER A 682 18.61 1.87 16.23
C SER A 682 17.46 0.85 16.32
N HIS A 683 17.64 -0.29 17.01
CA HIS A 683 16.65 -1.37 17.03
C HIS A 683 15.78 -1.43 18.29
N GLY A 684 15.99 -0.53 19.26
CA GLY A 684 15.15 -0.45 20.47
C GLY A 684 15.44 -1.53 21.53
N GLU A 685 16.45 -2.37 21.31
CA GLU A 685 16.99 -3.31 22.28
C GLU A 685 18.42 -2.89 22.64
N THR A 686 18.76 -2.83 23.93
CA THR A 686 20.13 -2.53 24.40
C THR A 686 21.01 -3.79 24.31
N LEU A 687 21.31 -4.22 23.09
CA LEU A 687 22.25 -5.31 22.87
C LEU A 687 23.69 -4.81 23.05
N PRO A 688 24.62 -5.66 23.55
CA PRO A 688 26.04 -5.33 23.52
C PRO A 688 26.47 -5.02 22.08
N TRP A 689 27.33 -4.01 21.90
CA TRP A 689 27.76 -3.53 20.58
C TRP A 689 28.42 -4.61 19.72
N TYR A 690 29.00 -5.64 20.34
CA TYR A 690 29.60 -6.78 19.65
C TYR A 690 28.60 -7.89 19.31
N SER A 691 27.31 -7.79 19.66
CA SER A 691 26.32 -8.85 19.43
C SER A 691 25.66 -8.73 18.06
N HIS A 692 25.39 -9.87 17.43
CA HIS A 692 24.43 -9.96 16.33
C HIS A 692 23.03 -9.53 16.81
N HIS A 693 22.27 -8.82 15.97
CA HIS A 693 20.95 -8.29 16.33
C HIS A 693 19.87 -9.38 16.43
N ARG A 694 19.97 -10.41 15.59
CA ARG A 694 19.09 -11.59 15.63
C ARG A 694 19.92 -12.85 15.43
N ALA A 695 20.74 -13.19 16.44
CA ALA A 695 21.41 -14.47 16.47
C ALA A 695 20.37 -15.60 16.35
N ARG A 696 20.62 -16.54 15.44
CA ARG A 696 19.79 -17.74 15.25
C ARG A 696 20.32 -18.85 16.14
N GLU A 697 19.48 -19.83 16.42
CA GLU A 697 19.95 -21.07 17.03
C GLU A 697 20.95 -21.76 16.10
N TYR A 698 21.98 -22.35 16.70
CA TYR A 698 23.11 -22.95 15.98
C TYR A 698 22.67 -24.11 15.06
N ASP A 699 21.61 -24.81 15.45
CA ASP A 699 21.00 -25.92 14.72
C ASP A 699 20.37 -25.51 13.37
N VAL A 700 20.15 -24.21 13.12
CA VAL A 700 19.71 -23.72 11.80
C VAL A 700 20.82 -23.92 10.76
N PHE A 701 22.07 -23.76 11.18
CA PHE A 701 23.26 -23.76 10.32
C PHE A 701 23.92 -25.14 10.21
N CYS A 702 23.91 -25.90 11.31
CA CYS A 702 24.66 -27.15 11.45
C CYS A 702 23.77 -28.40 11.42
N ASN A 703 22.56 -28.29 10.88
CA ASN A 703 21.73 -29.47 10.62
C ASN A 703 22.26 -30.23 9.40
N LYS A 704 22.29 -31.56 9.52
CA LYS A 704 22.56 -32.47 8.40
C LYS A 704 21.26 -32.63 7.62
N ASP A 705 21.36 -32.49 6.30
CA ASP A 705 20.20 -32.53 5.39
C ASP A 705 19.31 -31.27 5.46
N LYS A 706 19.61 -30.31 4.60
CA LYS A 706 18.85 -29.07 4.45
C LYS A 706 18.84 -28.61 3.00
N ILE A 707 17.79 -27.89 2.63
CA ILE A 707 17.74 -27.14 1.37
C ILE A 707 18.05 -25.67 1.67
N VAL A 708 18.89 -25.05 0.86
CA VAL A 708 19.23 -23.64 0.96
C VAL A 708 18.85 -22.90 -0.31
N LEU A 709 18.44 -21.64 -0.15
CA LEU A 709 17.96 -20.81 -1.25
C LEU A 709 18.30 -19.33 -0.99
N PRO A 710 18.52 -18.52 -2.03
CA PRO A 710 18.73 -17.08 -1.88
C PRO A 710 17.39 -16.37 -1.63
N TYR A 711 17.45 -15.22 -0.95
CA TYR A 711 16.28 -14.36 -0.71
C TYR A 711 15.71 -13.78 -2.01
N ARG A 712 16.53 -13.61 -3.04
CA ARG A 712 16.14 -13.12 -4.36
C ARG A 712 16.79 -13.97 -5.45
N ALA A 713 16.00 -14.35 -6.44
CA ALA A 713 16.48 -15.06 -7.62
C ALA A 713 15.59 -14.73 -8.83
N LYS A 714 16.15 -14.85 -10.03
CA LYS A 714 15.37 -14.74 -11.29
C LYS A 714 14.74 -16.07 -11.70
N SER A 715 15.22 -17.18 -11.16
CA SER A 715 14.79 -18.55 -11.41
C SER A 715 14.68 -19.32 -10.10
N ASN A 716 14.22 -20.57 -10.16
CA ASN A 716 14.30 -21.46 -9.00
C ASN A 716 15.75 -21.83 -8.73
N ILE A 717 16.23 -21.42 -7.55
CA ILE A 717 17.58 -21.72 -7.07
C ILE A 717 17.41 -22.32 -5.68
N PHE A 718 17.32 -23.65 -5.63
CA PHE A 718 17.27 -24.41 -4.39
C PHE A 718 18.39 -25.44 -4.43
N SER A 719 19.26 -25.47 -3.43
CA SER A 719 20.39 -26.39 -3.33
C SER A 719 20.24 -27.32 -2.13
N TYR A 720 20.60 -28.58 -2.30
CA TYR A 720 20.87 -29.48 -1.17
C TYR A 720 22.17 -29.08 -0.47
N SER A 721 22.24 -29.26 0.84
CA SER A 721 23.50 -29.24 1.57
C SER A 721 23.46 -30.13 2.81
N ASP A 722 24.51 -30.93 2.97
CA ASP A 722 24.83 -31.70 4.18
C ASP A 722 25.96 -31.05 5.00
N LYS A 723 26.51 -29.92 4.54
CA LYS A 723 27.66 -29.24 5.16
C LYS A 723 27.24 -28.22 6.22
N ASP A 724 28.03 -28.10 7.27
CA ASP A 724 27.84 -27.08 8.31
C ASP A 724 28.32 -25.72 7.83
N PHE A 725 27.42 -24.74 7.80
CA PHE A 725 27.81 -23.37 7.48
C PHE A 725 26.81 -22.31 7.91
N PHE A 726 27.33 -21.10 8.10
CA PHE A 726 26.55 -19.92 8.46
C PHE A 726 26.22 -19.09 7.21
N ALA A 727 25.06 -18.42 7.20
CA ALA A 727 24.74 -17.48 6.13
C ALA A 727 23.91 -16.30 6.66
N SER A 728 24.10 -15.14 6.05
CA SER A 728 23.36 -13.92 6.40
C SER A 728 21.89 -14.01 5.96
N LYS A 729 21.08 -13.03 6.37
CA LYS A 729 19.62 -12.97 6.12
C LYS A 729 19.18 -13.02 4.65
N ASP A 730 20.11 -12.88 3.70
CA ASP A 730 19.89 -13.05 2.28
C ASP A 730 19.86 -14.52 1.84
N VAL A 731 20.02 -15.46 2.77
CA VAL A 731 19.88 -16.91 2.56
C VAL A 731 18.80 -17.47 3.49
N LEU A 732 17.98 -18.39 2.96
CA LEU A 732 17.01 -19.15 3.71
C LEU A 732 17.39 -20.64 3.75
N PHE A 733 16.84 -21.32 4.74
CA PHE A 733 17.07 -22.72 5.05
C PHE A 733 15.73 -23.43 5.24
N LEU A 734 15.56 -24.56 4.55
CA LEU A 734 14.48 -25.51 4.77
C LEU A 734 15.05 -26.74 5.45
N ARG A 735 14.55 -27.03 6.65
CA ARG A 735 14.94 -28.20 7.44
C ARG A 735 13.75 -29.14 7.59
N GLN A 736 14.01 -30.44 7.54
CA GLN A 736 12.96 -31.44 7.62
C GLN A 736 12.15 -31.30 8.93
N LYS A 737 10.82 -31.35 8.81
CA LYS A 737 9.88 -31.35 9.94
C LYS A 737 8.97 -32.57 9.88
N ASP A 738 8.50 -32.95 8.68
CA ASP A 738 7.72 -34.16 8.44
C ASP A 738 8.57 -35.22 7.74
N THR A 739 8.77 -36.37 8.39
CA THR A 739 9.59 -37.48 7.88
C THR A 739 8.94 -38.25 6.73
N ASP A 740 7.65 -38.02 6.47
CA ASP A 740 6.96 -38.60 5.32
C ASP A 740 7.48 -38.05 3.97
N PHE A 741 8.24 -36.96 4.00
CA PHE A 741 8.81 -36.31 2.81
C PHE A 741 10.34 -36.35 2.86
N ASN A 742 10.95 -36.93 1.83
CA ASN A 742 12.39 -36.88 1.64
C ASN A 742 12.83 -35.48 1.16
N MET A 743 13.90 -34.93 1.73
CA MET A 743 14.37 -33.59 1.37
C MET A 743 14.80 -33.48 -0.10
N LYS A 744 15.39 -34.52 -0.69
CA LYS A 744 15.74 -34.54 -2.12
C LYS A 744 14.50 -34.65 -3.02
N TYR A 745 13.43 -35.30 -2.56
CA TYR A 745 12.14 -35.25 -3.25
C TYR A 745 11.58 -33.82 -3.26
N ILE A 746 11.58 -33.13 -2.11
CA ILE A 746 11.17 -31.72 -2.03
C ILE A 746 12.04 -30.85 -2.96
N LEU A 747 13.35 -31.08 -2.98
CA LEU A 747 14.29 -30.37 -3.85
C LEU A 747 13.99 -30.55 -5.34
N ALA A 748 13.61 -31.77 -5.75
CA ALA A 748 13.20 -32.05 -7.14
C ALA A 748 11.98 -31.21 -7.53
N LEU A 749 10.96 -31.17 -6.66
CA LEU A 749 9.75 -30.37 -6.88
C LEU A 749 10.09 -28.88 -6.98
N LEU A 750 10.83 -28.34 -5.99
CA LEU A 750 11.15 -26.92 -5.90
C LEU A 750 11.99 -26.39 -7.07
N ASN A 751 12.79 -27.22 -7.73
CA ASN A 751 13.54 -26.82 -8.92
C ASN A 751 12.80 -27.05 -10.25
N SER A 752 11.58 -27.61 -10.22
CA SER A 752 10.81 -27.88 -11.45
C SER A 752 10.15 -26.62 -12.05
N LYS A 753 9.84 -26.68 -13.35
CA LYS A 753 9.13 -25.61 -14.09
C LYS A 753 7.76 -25.29 -13.48
N LEU A 754 6.99 -26.31 -13.10
CA LEU A 754 5.67 -26.11 -12.47
C LEU A 754 5.76 -25.28 -11.18
N TYR A 755 6.76 -25.55 -10.35
CA TYR A 755 6.98 -24.80 -9.10
C TYR A 755 7.55 -23.40 -9.34
N PHE A 756 8.34 -23.20 -10.40
CA PHE A 756 8.74 -21.86 -10.82
C PHE A 756 7.50 -21.05 -11.22
N THR A 757 6.63 -21.62 -12.06
CA THR A 757 5.36 -21.00 -12.45
C THR A 757 4.51 -20.67 -11.23
N TRP A 758 4.40 -21.57 -10.24
CA TRP A 758 3.74 -21.27 -8.97
C TRP A 758 4.35 -20.04 -8.28
N LEU A 759 5.66 -20.02 -8.06
CA LEU A 759 6.35 -18.91 -7.39
C LEU A 759 6.23 -17.60 -8.16
N TYR A 760 6.24 -17.65 -9.48
CA TYR A 760 6.14 -16.48 -10.34
C TYR A 760 4.76 -15.80 -10.23
N TYR A 761 3.67 -16.59 -10.19
CA TYR A 761 2.30 -16.06 -10.19
C TYR A 761 1.66 -15.98 -8.80
N ARG A 762 2.09 -16.78 -7.83
CA ARG A 762 1.57 -16.79 -6.45
C ARG A 762 2.54 -16.22 -5.42
N GLY A 763 3.84 -16.22 -5.69
CA GLY A 763 4.86 -15.63 -4.83
C GLY A 763 4.91 -14.10 -4.90
N LYS A 764 5.96 -13.52 -4.31
CA LYS A 764 6.24 -12.07 -4.34
C LYS A 764 7.31 -11.76 -5.37
N ARG A 765 7.10 -10.71 -6.17
CA ARG A 765 8.04 -10.28 -7.22
C ARG A 765 8.40 -8.81 -7.09
N LYS A 766 9.59 -8.47 -7.60
CA LYS A 766 10.02 -7.11 -7.89
C LYS A 766 10.55 -7.07 -9.32
N GLY A 767 9.72 -6.58 -10.24
CA GLY A 767 9.93 -6.79 -11.68
C GLY A 767 9.91 -8.28 -11.99
N GLU A 768 10.95 -8.76 -12.68
CA GLU A 768 11.13 -10.18 -13.02
C GLU A 768 11.78 -11.01 -11.89
N THR A 769 12.30 -10.36 -10.83
CA THR A 769 13.01 -11.06 -9.75
C THR A 769 12.02 -11.56 -8.69
N LEU A 770 12.10 -12.84 -8.35
CA LEU A 770 11.37 -13.46 -7.25
C LEU A 770 11.95 -13.01 -5.90
N GLU A 771 11.11 -12.70 -4.92
CA GLU A 771 11.50 -12.51 -3.52
C GLU A 771 11.05 -13.73 -2.70
N LEU A 772 12.01 -14.62 -2.43
CA LEU A 772 11.83 -15.93 -1.79
C LEU A 772 12.04 -15.82 -0.27
N TYR A 773 11.22 -15.02 0.41
CA TYR A 773 11.23 -14.95 1.88
C TYR A 773 10.26 -15.94 2.50
N VAL A 774 10.21 -15.97 3.84
CA VAL A 774 9.49 -16.99 4.60
C VAL A 774 8.06 -17.21 4.12
N THR A 775 7.26 -16.14 3.94
CA THR A 775 5.83 -16.28 3.62
C THR A 775 5.58 -16.95 2.24
N PRO A 776 6.10 -16.45 1.10
CA PRO A 776 5.92 -17.13 -0.20
C PRO A 776 6.40 -18.58 -0.22
N ILE A 777 7.48 -18.89 0.51
CA ILE A 777 8.04 -20.24 0.56
C ILE A 777 7.18 -21.17 1.41
N SER A 778 6.69 -20.69 2.55
CA SER A 778 5.80 -21.45 3.44
C SER A 778 4.51 -21.90 2.76
N GLU A 779 3.97 -21.11 1.82
CA GLU A 779 2.71 -21.36 1.12
C GLU A 779 2.84 -22.28 -0.12
N ILE A 780 4.03 -22.80 -0.41
CA ILE A 780 4.23 -23.73 -1.53
C ILE A 780 3.57 -25.09 -1.18
N PRO A 781 2.66 -25.63 -2.03
CA PRO A 781 2.08 -26.95 -1.82
C PRO A 781 3.02 -28.06 -2.26
N ILE A 782 3.15 -29.12 -1.46
CA ILE A 782 3.97 -30.31 -1.70
C ILE A 782 3.05 -31.55 -1.67
N LYS A 783 2.93 -32.25 -2.80
CA LYS A 783 2.09 -33.46 -2.89
C LYS A 783 2.70 -34.61 -2.12
N LYS A 784 1.89 -35.26 -1.27
CA LYS A 784 2.30 -36.47 -0.55
C LYS A 784 2.19 -37.68 -1.49
N ILE A 785 3.30 -38.39 -1.66
CA ILE A 785 3.35 -39.67 -2.40
C ILE A 785 4.05 -40.75 -1.57
N SER A 786 3.88 -42.01 -1.95
CA SER A 786 4.51 -43.14 -1.25
C SER A 786 6.04 -43.01 -1.23
N SER A 787 6.68 -43.49 -0.16
CA SER A 787 8.14 -43.47 -0.05
C SER A 787 8.82 -44.20 -1.22
N GLU A 788 8.17 -45.21 -1.79
CA GLU A 788 8.67 -45.90 -2.99
C GLU A 788 8.65 -45.02 -4.24
N ASN A 789 7.60 -44.20 -4.42
CA ASN A 789 7.56 -43.24 -5.54
C ASN A 789 8.54 -42.09 -5.33
N GLN A 790 8.82 -41.66 -4.09
CA GLN A 790 9.81 -40.62 -3.83
C GLN A 790 11.23 -41.04 -4.26
N LYS A 791 11.58 -42.32 -4.13
CA LYS A 791 12.94 -42.84 -4.43
C LYS A 791 13.43 -42.50 -5.83
N VAL A 792 12.57 -42.53 -6.86
CA VAL A 792 13.02 -42.22 -8.22
C VAL A 792 13.39 -40.74 -8.39
N PHE A 793 12.66 -39.82 -7.74
CA PHE A 793 13.04 -38.40 -7.68
C PHE A 793 14.36 -38.22 -6.92
N VAL A 794 14.52 -38.93 -5.79
CA VAL A 794 15.75 -38.90 -5.00
C VAL A 794 16.96 -39.36 -5.82
N ASN A 795 16.84 -40.48 -6.53
CA ASN A 795 17.92 -41.00 -7.39
C ASN A 795 18.31 -40.00 -8.48
N LEU A 796 17.34 -39.39 -9.17
CA LEU A 796 17.60 -38.36 -10.19
C LEU A 796 18.30 -37.13 -9.60
N VAL A 797 17.86 -36.67 -8.43
CA VAL A 797 18.51 -35.56 -7.72
C VAL A 797 19.94 -35.93 -7.35
N ASP A 798 20.18 -37.15 -6.89
CA ASP A 798 21.54 -37.62 -6.59
C ASP A 798 22.43 -37.64 -7.83
N TYR A 799 21.89 -38.00 -9.00
CA TYR A 799 22.64 -37.97 -10.26
C TYR A 799 23.02 -36.53 -10.62
N ILE A 800 22.06 -35.60 -10.52
CA ILE A 800 22.29 -34.17 -10.79
C ILE A 800 23.32 -33.60 -9.82
N ILE A 801 23.20 -33.88 -8.52
CA ILE A 801 24.16 -33.43 -7.50
C ILE A 801 25.55 -33.96 -7.80
N TRP A 802 25.69 -35.26 -8.12
CA TRP A 802 26.97 -35.87 -8.42
C TRP A 802 27.61 -35.26 -9.69
N LEU A 803 26.82 -35.07 -10.76
CA LEU A 803 27.27 -34.45 -12.01
C LEU A 803 27.78 -33.02 -11.81
N LYS A 804 27.11 -32.24 -10.96
CA LYS A 804 27.54 -30.87 -10.63
C LYS A 804 28.75 -30.85 -9.70
N ALA A 805 28.87 -31.82 -8.80
CA ALA A 805 29.98 -31.90 -7.87
C ALA A 805 31.30 -32.35 -8.52
N THR A 806 31.24 -33.32 -9.43
CA THR A 806 32.44 -33.90 -10.05
C THR A 806 33.11 -32.95 -11.06
N GLU A 807 34.42 -33.10 -11.23
CA GLU A 807 35.17 -32.53 -12.36
C GLU A 807 35.39 -33.55 -13.48
N GLU A 808 35.09 -34.83 -13.21
CA GLU A 808 35.25 -35.90 -14.18
C GLU A 808 34.09 -35.90 -15.18
N SER A 809 34.43 -35.83 -16.47
CA SER A 809 33.45 -35.97 -17.54
C SER A 809 32.97 -37.42 -17.63
N ILE A 810 31.64 -37.59 -17.68
CA ILE A 810 31.02 -38.92 -17.82
C ILE A 810 30.82 -39.37 -19.26
N ASP A 811 30.80 -38.44 -20.22
CA ASP A 811 30.72 -38.72 -21.65
C ASP A 811 31.76 -37.85 -22.39
N ASN A 812 32.53 -38.47 -23.28
CA ASN A 812 33.66 -37.81 -23.95
C ASN A 812 33.26 -36.61 -24.84
N TYR A 813 31.99 -36.47 -25.18
CA TYR A 813 31.50 -35.47 -26.14
C TYR A 813 30.51 -34.48 -25.53
N VAL A 814 30.04 -34.70 -24.31
CA VAL A 814 28.94 -33.94 -23.71
C VAL A 814 29.30 -33.52 -22.30
N ASP A 815 29.10 -32.24 -22.00
CA ASP A 815 29.33 -31.70 -20.67
C ASP A 815 28.30 -32.26 -19.66
N ASN A 816 28.76 -32.52 -18.44
CA ASN A 816 27.93 -32.95 -17.32
C ASN A 816 26.74 -31.99 -17.09
N GLU A 817 26.88 -30.70 -17.37
CA GLU A 817 25.79 -29.71 -17.24
C GLU A 817 24.62 -30.01 -18.20
N TYR A 818 24.93 -30.38 -19.45
CA TYR A 818 23.89 -30.77 -20.41
C TYR A 818 23.18 -32.06 -19.98
N ILE A 819 23.92 -33.03 -19.45
CA ILE A 819 23.35 -34.29 -18.96
C ILE A 819 22.45 -34.04 -17.75
N ALA A 820 22.90 -33.18 -16.81
CA ALA A 820 22.08 -32.76 -15.69
C ALA A 820 20.78 -32.09 -16.15
N LYS A 821 20.83 -31.24 -17.18
CA LYS A 821 19.64 -30.60 -17.75
C LYS A 821 18.64 -31.61 -18.32
N LEU A 822 19.12 -32.66 -18.97
CA LEU A 822 18.25 -33.74 -19.46
C LEU A 822 17.54 -34.46 -18.30
N PHE A 823 18.24 -34.71 -17.18
CA PHE A 823 17.62 -35.29 -15.99
C PHE A 823 16.64 -34.32 -15.31
N GLU A 824 16.90 -33.01 -15.33
CA GLU A 824 15.93 -31.99 -14.90
C GLU A 824 14.65 -32.02 -15.74
N ASP A 825 14.75 -32.19 -17.06
CA ASP A 825 13.56 -32.31 -17.93
C ASP A 825 12.75 -33.59 -17.63
N VAL A 826 13.42 -34.69 -17.23
CA VAL A 826 12.73 -35.89 -16.74
C VAL A 826 12.02 -35.62 -15.41
N ILE A 827 12.67 -34.89 -14.48
CA ILE A 827 12.02 -34.45 -13.23
C ILE A 827 10.79 -33.60 -13.55
N ASP A 828 10.90 -32.61 -14.45
CA ASP A 828 9.77 -31.76 -14.86
C ASP A 828 8.58 -32.59 -15.35
N ALA A 829 8.81 -33.57 -16.22
CA ALA A 829 7.77 -34.45 -16.72
C ALA A 829 7.14 -35.31 -15.62
N MET A 830 7.95 -35.85 -14.71
CA MET A 830 7.45 -36.61 -13.56
C MET A 830 6.63 -35.71 -12.60
N VAL A 831 7.04 -34.47 -12.39
CA VAL A 831 6.27 -33.50 -11.57
C VAL A 831 4.94 -33.18 -12.22
N LEU A 832 4.90 -33.02 -13.55
CA LEU A 832 3.64 -32.84 -14.27
C LEU A 832 2.76 -34.09 -14.14
N GLU A 833 3.32 -35.30 -14.28
CA GLU A 833 2.57 -36.55 -14.06
C GLU A 833 1.95 -36.62 -12.65
N LEU A 834 2.65 -36.13 -11.63
CA LEU A 834 2.11 -36.09 -10.27
C LEU A 834 0.80 -35.29 -10.15
N TYR A 835 0.65 -34.19 -10.90
CA TYR A 835 -0.50 -33.28 -10.76
C TYR A 835 -1.53 -33.40 -11.88
N PHE A 836 -1.20 -34.09 -12.97
CA PHE A 836 -2.04 -34.31 -14.15
C PHE A 836 -2.11 -35.81 -14.50
N GLU A 837 -2.21 -36.65 -13.47
CA GLU A 837 -2.10 -38.11 -13.59
C GLU A 837 -3.11 -38.71 -14.58
N ASP A 838 -4.38 -38.27 -14.52
CA ASP A 838 -5.44 -38.80 -15.37
C ASP A 838 -5.17 -38.47 -16.85
N GLU A 839 -4.79 -37.23 -17.15
CA GLU A 839 -4.54 -36.80 -18.54
C GLU A 839 -3.27 -37.40 -19.12
N MET A 840 -2.25 -37.58 -18.29
CA MET A 840 -1.02 -38.27 -18.69
C MET A 840 -1.31 -39.73 -19.03
N LYS A 841 -2.16 -40.41 -18.22
CA LYS A 841 -2.59 -41.78 -18.51
C LYS A 841 -3.43 -41.88 -19.78
N GLU A 842 -4.34 -40.94 -20.03
CA GLU A 842 -5.18 -40.93 -21.25
C GLU A 842 -4.35 -40.91 -22.53
N VAL A 843 -3.22 -40.20 -22.54
CA VAL A 843 -2.30 -40.14 -23.69
C VAL A 843 -1.20 -41.21 -23.67
N GLY A 844 -1.22 -42.08 -22.65
CA GLY A 844 -0.31 -43.21 -22.50
C GLY A 844 1.05 -42.89 -21.90
N PHE A 845 1.23 -41.73 -21.26
CA PHE A 845 2.47 -41.37 -20.58
C PHE A 845 2.56 -41.99 -19.18
N ALA A 846 3.75 -42.46 -18.82
CA ALA A 846 4.04 -43.10 -17.53
C ALA A 846 5.49 -42.86 -17.10
N PHE A 847 5.90 -41.58 -17.02
CA PHE A 847 7.27 -41.18 -16.71
C PHE A 847 7.79 -41.75 -15.39
N ILE A 848 7.01 -41.70 -14.30
CA ILE A 848 7.42 -42.20 -12.98
C ILE A 848 7.70 -43.71 -13.04
N SER A 849 6.86 -44.47 -13.74
CA SER A 849 7.02 -45.91 -13.86
C SER A 849 8.26 -46.28 -14.67
N HIS A 850 8.42 -45.68 -15.86
CA HIS A 850 9.61 -45.88 -16.70
C HIS A 850 10.89 -45.40 -16.01
N ALA A 851 10.83 -44.28 -15.27
CA ALA A 851 11.97 -43.73 -14.55
C ALA A 851 12.43 -44.65 -13.41
N LYS A 852 11.52 -45.35 -12.70
CA LYS A 852 11.92 -46.34 -11.67
C LYS A 852 12.72 -47.50 -12.25
N GLU A 853 12.42 -47.90 -13.47
CA GLU A 853 13.15 -48.96 -14.15
C GLU A 853 14.56 -48.50 -14.53
N LEU A 854 14.70 -47.23 -14.93
CA LEU A 854 15.95 -46.67 -15.44
C LEU A 854 16.89 -46.12 -14.36
N PHE A 855 16.40 -45.28 -13.43
CA PHE A 855 17.23 -44.56 -12.46
C PHE A 855 17.35 -45.32 -11.14
N LYS A 856 18.54 -45.85 -10.87
CA LYS A 856 18.86 -46.65 -9.67
C LYS A 856 19.59 -45.82 -8.61
N SER A 857 19.54 -46.26 -7.36
CA SER A 857 20.27 -45.59 -6.28
C SER A 857 21.78 -45.68 -6.52
N ILE A 858 22.47 -44.57 -6.26
CA ILE A 858 23.94 -44.46 -6.26
C ILE A 858 24.49 -44.28 -4.83
N GLU A 859 23.63 -44.43 -3.83
CA GLU A 859 24.00 -44.26 -2.43
C GLU A 859 25.06 -45.30 -2.01
N ASN A 860 26.12 -44.83 -1.37
CA ASN A 860 27.23 -45.66 -0.88
C ASN A 860 28.02 -46.43 -1.97
N LEU A 861 27.96 -46.00 -3.23
CA LEU A 861 28.78 -46.56 -4.32
C LEU A 861 30.11 -45.81 -4.48
N SER A 862 31.11 -46.49 -5.06
CA SER A 862 32.37 -45.85 -5.48
C SER A 862 32.16 -44.93 -6.69
N ASP A 863 32.96 -43.87 -6.84
CA ASP A 863 32.85 -42.92 -7.96
C ASP A 863 32.83 -43.58 -9.34
N SER A 864 33.64 -44.62 -9.57
CA SER A 864 33.62 -45.38 -10.83
C SER A 864 32.27 -46.07 -11.10
N ALA A 865 31.69 -46.70 -10.07
CA ALA A 865 30.40 -47.37 -10.19
C ALA A 865 29.25 -46.36 -10.35
N THR A 866 29.33 -45.23 -9.65
CA THR A 866 28.39 -44.11 -9.81
C THR A 866 28.42 -43.56 -11.23
N LYS A 867 29.63 -43.31 -11.76
CA LYS A 867 29.84 -42.85 -13.14
C LYS A 867 29.23 -43.81 -14.15
N ASP A 868 29.47 -45.11 -14.01
CA ASP A 868 28.94 -46.12 -14.93
C ASP A 868 27.40 -46.16 -14.91
N ILE A 869 26.79 -46.09 -13.73
CA ILE A 869 25.32 -46.08 -13.59
C ILE A 869 24.72 -44.83 -14.24
N ILE A 870 25.27 -43.65 -13.96
CA ILE A 870 24.77 -42.39 -14.52
C ILE A 870 24.95 -42.37 -16.05
N ASN A 871 26.11 -42.79 -16.55
CA ASN A 871 26.35 -42.85 -17.99
C ASN A 871 25.41 -43.85 -18.67
N ASN A 872 25.18 -45.04 -18.09
CA ASN A 872 24.24 -46.01 -18.63
C ASN A 872 22.81 -45.45 -18.69
N ALA A 873 22.36 -44.74 -17.65
CA ALA A 873 21.06 -44.07 -17.67
C ALA A 873 20.99 -43.00 -18.77
N TYR A 874 22.05 -42.20 -18.92
CA TYR A 874 22.16 -41.20 -19.98
C TYR A 874 22.13 -41.81 -21.39
N GLN A 875 22.92 -42.86 -21.66
CA GLN A 875 22.92 -43.52 -22.97
C GLN A 875 21.56 -44.14 -23.28
N SER A 876 20.93 -44.79 -22.30
CA SER A 876 19.60 -45.38 -22.44
C SER A 876 18.55 -44.32 -22.79
N LEU A 877 18.61 -43.13 -22.19
CA LEU A 877 17.71 -42.01 -22.57
C LEU A 877 17.89 -41.56 -24.02
N ARG A 878 19.03 -41.82 -24.66
CA ARG A 878 19.28 -41.40 -26.06
C ARG A 878 18.82 -42.42 -27.09
N GLU A 879 18.50 -43.64 -26.65
CA GLU A 879 18.01 -44.69 -27.52
C GLU A 879 16.69 -44.28 -28.18
N LYS A 880 16.51 -44.68 -29.45
CA LYS A 880 15.35 -44.24 -30.25
C LYS A 880 14.03 -44.79 -29.74
N ASP A 881 14.08 -45.95 -29.11
CA ASP A 881 12.97 -46.70 -28.53
C ASP A 881 12.77 -46.41 -27.04
N ASN A 882 13.60 -45.56 -26.42
CA ASN A 882 13.42 -45.18 -25.03
C ASN A 882 12.08 -44.45 -24.83
N PRO A 883 11.18 -44.95 -23.96
CA PRO A 883 9.84 -44.39 -23.81
C PRO A 883 9.88 -42.97 -23.22
N ILE A 884 10.74 -42.71 -22.23
CA ILE A 884 10.86 -41.39 -21.59
C ILE A 884 11.25 -40.33 -22.62
N ARG A 885 12.25 -40.61 -23.47
CA ARG A 885 12.69 -39.67 -24.51
C ARG A 885 11.60 -39.36 -25.52
N ASN A 886 10.89 -40.37 -25.99
CA ASN A 886 9.83 -40.20 -26.99
C ASN A 886 8.64 -39.44 -26.39
N ASP A 887 8.26 -39.77 -25.16
CA ASP A 887 7.16 -39.11 -24.45
C ASP A 887 7.48 -37.64 -24.15
N LEU A 888 8.72 -37.32 -23.74
CA LEU A 888 9.16 -35.94 -23.51
C LEU A 888 9.00 -35.06 -24.77
N GLN A 889 9.31 -35.58 -25.96
CA GLN A 889 9.17 -34.84 -27.22
C GLN A 889 7.71 -34.60 -27.59
N LEU A 890 6.81 -35.51 -27.19
CA LEU A 890 5.38 -35.46 -27.50
C LEU A 890 4.58 -34.73 -26.42
N LEU A 891 5.16 -34.50 -25.25
CA LEU A 891 4.50 -33.95 -24.07
C LEU A 891 3.78 -32.61 -24.33
N PRO A 892 4.41 -31.59 -24.95
CA PRO A 892 3.74 -30.32 -25.22
C PRO A 892 2.57 -30.46 -26.21
N ILE A 893 2.64 -31.46 -27.09
CA ILE A 893 1.67 -31.67 -28.19
C ILE A 893 0.46 -32.47 -27.68
N ARG A 894 0.70 -33.52 -26.89
CA ARG A 894 -0.34 -34.44 -26.43
C ARG A 894 -1.06 -33.96 -25.19
N VAL A 895 -0.44 -33.08 -24.38
CA VAL A 895 -1.05 -32.51 -23.18
C VAL A 895 -1.07 -30.97 -23.30
N PRO A 896 -1.92 -30.39 -24.15
CA PRO A 896 -1.88 -28.95 -24.44
C PRO A 896 -2.19 -28.08 -23.21
N MET A 897 -2.87 -28.61 -22.18
CA MET A 897 -3.18 -27.84 -20.97
C MET A 897 -1.97 -27.44 -20.14
N ILE A 898 -0.83 -28.13 -20.29
CA ILE A 898 0.43 -27.79 -19.63
C ILE A 898 1.31 -26.87 -20.48
N ALA A 899 0.91 -26.58 -21.73
CA ALA A 899 1.63 -25.65 -22.59
C ALA A 899 1.89 -24.30 -21.91
N PRO A 900 0.94 -23.69 -21.17
CA PRO A 900 1.22 -22.48 -20.41
C PRO A 900 2.37 -22.63 -19.41
N ILE A 901 2.61 -23.81 -18.81
CA ILE A 901 3.76 -24.02 -17.90
C ILE A 901 5.07 -24.05 -18.69
N LEU A 902 5.04 -24.66 -19.88
CA LEU A 902 6.21 -24.83 -20.75
C LEU A 902 6.55 -23.57 -21.55
N GLU A 903 5.55 -22.73 -21.84
CA GLU A 903 5.65 -21.48 -22.62
C GLU A 903 5.77 -20.21 -21.74
N SER A 904 5.40 -20.27 -20.45
CA SER A 904 5.38 -19.09 -19.55
C SER A 904 6.75 -18.64 -19.02
N ILE A 905 7.85 -19.12 -19.60
CA ILE A 905 9.21 -18.87 -19.12
C ILE A 905 10.12 -18.53 -20.29
#